data_AF-R7US09-F1
#
_entry.id   AF-R7US09-F1
#
_cell.length_a   1.000
_cell.length_b   1.000
_cell.length_c   1.000
_cell.angle_alpha   90.00
_cell.angle_beta   90.00
_cell.angle_gamma   90.00
#
_symmetry.space_group_name_H-M   'P 1'
#
loop_
_entity.id
_entity.type
_entity.pdbx_description
1 polymer ?
#
loop_
_entity_poly.entity_id
_entity_poly.type
_entity_poly.pdbx_seq_one_letter_code
_entity_poly.pdbx_strand_id
1 'polypeptide(L)'
;MVMRTQLEIRIRTGKRQADMGATNSKNKYKNAVSPKEGHKYRDFPTYERLKRSQWEYAQKGKQPDDPVNLKPFPPPTPRSQVFNPRLYEDIDAHARSTPLHLAAESYEALVSYLIEPANDDIGKIRSFYTWIASQNPEAITLFTDGVTPDQSTPLYPLLVTLLKKWRKGYAYMFYHMCMTAKIPCQRVRGLVKGANYQAGKPIKGKNTYCIVFVDGAWRFVDQHWGSASASGKKKPTGNNNEPETEEEFTMQYKADDFWFLTDPEVMIFTHFPDDPAHQLLARIVTEAEFQKMSNVTEHFFHLGFTTVFPPICEVHTESGEVDVSVMLDKRKFYDFRYELTKYGDEGPTIRAYNNILYNQMVFMVGTEKQLKFHIELPEIGKYKLDISAKELDDEDAWHKRVVQYVIRCREPKFDYKVYPYQDEYRWGLFGEGKFLGLSTSVVEGIIQAPEGIAEFRIALPSNDKELVLRETAENSSYGRDYMEQYSCQYRIGDEIVFLLKLPDHGSYVCQVYAKEQGEDDEFSQLVCRYLIICSKGCPDMTPYPSVTVGQGTNNIIHWSGSGNDPVRLNNSKQLAPKTLNNDTKYPSIVPVSHKHPVIDDVRDGKLTVTMETQNCERLVFNTCMRYQHDDNTNEEYSEYVIVHRTPSTLRFQIRFPKSGFYSLNIHYKKLDSKSGKHQFGFAYLIYVLSPMEDCVPFPALAMDWQDDYELIHPQDGLLQTNTTVEFKVRVGKVKEVFTINSATEKEVQLIPSKQDSIWTGEVGTGATNCDVSLFCKSDADSILLASFKVVDDSWLSSLRQGQEEALTLAKKHQDEVDKRRLALESAAERRRRREGEMLRQREQDFIERRDDFERAERRREERERMMASRTPAATVEDGSLDTGIDDGYLQQVADDRRLKWDRQEQNIEGWQKYHSNMVNKMAADRLKDAISKRERNLLERALLECEQTQCVDYGEVRKAEDVLKVLDARDRLQNATKRGDVNDILAEVNQIENSSPAIRKHLQNDVREARYYCERLLRLQKLHTSILDMDRRTMTEVRRYGTPPRRVHRVIQGALLILGEDEESTSEWKDCQRLLSPTGNQGLHSLHRKIMNFTVEGVSREIAARARDILEEQPLPEVQNVSSGAGTFWVWAMGVITEVDKYHLKQGSEKNERVKPASIQRQKEIFCKVPTITTSLPERSTKALTIYTSHGDSADSYDPLRTSYLNTPRESRRFMSPANSTVSSRPPWANT
;
A
#
# COMPACT_ATOMS: atom_id res chain seq x y z
N MET A 1 37.80 -6.85 -32.84
CA MET A 1 38.38 -8.13 -33.30
C MET A 1 39.23 -8.68 -32.16
N VAL A 2 38.95 -9.88 -31.63
CA VAL A 2 39.75 -10.62 -30.62
C VAL A 2 39.86 -9.89 -29.24
N MET A 3 39.23 -10.32 -28.13
CA MET A 3 39.33 -11.53 -27.27
C MET A 3 40.70 -11.80 -26.62
N ARG A 4 40.70 -12.13 -25.30
CA ARG A 4 41.87 -12.37 -24.41
C ARG A 4 42.66 -11.07 -24.18
N THR A 5 43.26 -10.77 -23.02
CA THR A 5 43.71 -11.53 -21.82
C THR A 5 43.25 -10.82 -20.52
N GLN A 6 43.22 -11.41 -19.32
CA GLN A 6 44.33 -12.03 -18.57
C GLN A 6 43.92 -13.23 -17.71
N LEU A 7 44.88 -14.13 -17.49
CA LEU A 7 44.84 -15.24 -16.52
C LEU A 7 46.28 -15.58 -16.10
N GLU A 8 46.49 -15.86 -14.80
CA GLU A 8 47.67 -16.52 -14.18
C GLU A 8 49.12 -16.04 -14.46
N ILE A 9 49.86 -15.68 -13.38
CA ILE A 9 51.26 -16.15 -13.17
C ILE A 9 51.50 -16.57 -11.68
N ARG A 10 51.61 -17.88 -11.47
CA ARG A 10 52.44 -18.65 -10.49
C ARG A 10 52.73 -18.13 -9.06
N ILE A 11 52.11 -18.81 -8.08
CA ILE A 11 52.73 -19.83 -7.19
C ILE A 11 54.23 -19.70 -6.83
N ARG A 12 54.55 -19.66 -5.52
CA ARG A 12 55.74 -20.34 -4.93
C ARG A 12 55.64 -20.58 -3.40
N THR A 13 55.88 -21.84 -2.97
CA THR A 13 56.48 -22.34 -1.70
C THR A 13 56.20 -21.69 -0.33
N GLY A 14 55.99 -22.39 0.80
CA GLY A 14 55.80 -23.84 1.05
C GLY A 14 56.55 -24.42 2.28
N LYS A 15 55.80 -25.01 3.24
CA LYS A 15 56.19 -25.93 4.36
C LYS A 15 56.94 -25.42 5.61
N ARG A 16 56.31 -25.63 6.79
CA ARG A 16 56.77 -26.40 7.99
C ARG A 16 55.51 -26.58 8.90
N GLN A 17 54.97 -27.80 9.09
CA GLN A 17 55.17 -28.73 10.22
C GLN A 17 54.91 -28.07 11.61
N ALA A 18 53.86 -28.42 12.38
CA ALA A 18 53.50 -29.72 13.05
C ALA A 18 54.01 -29.72 14.52
N ASP A 19 53.33 -30.21 15.57
CA ASP A 19 52.03 -30.90 15.79
C ASP A 19 51.24 -30.18 16.94
N MET A 20 50.08 -30.57 17.52
CA MET A 20 49.36 -31.84 17.72
C MET A 20 47.83 -31.64 17.84
N GLY A 21 47.06 -32.73 17.82
CA GLY A 21 45.74 -32.81 18.49
C GLY A 21 44.50 -32.84 17.59
N ALA A 22 44.00 -34.03 17.26
CA ALA A 22 42.61 -34.21 16.81
C ALA A 22 41.68 -34.29 18.03
N THR A 23 40.41 -33.88 17.93
CA THR A 23 39.33 -34.79 17.49
C THR A 23 38.39 -34.16 16.45
N ASN A 24 37.83 -35.01 15.58
CA ASN A 24 36.83 -34.62 14.58
C ASN A 24 35.42 -35.00 15.04
N SER A 25 34.46 -34.11 14.79
CA SER A 25 33.16 -34.51 14.25
C SER A 25 32.70 -33.45 13.24
N LYS A 26 32.51 -33.85 11.99
CA LYS A 26 32.01 -33.02 10.89
C LYS A 26 31.15 -33.90 10.01
N ASN A 27 30.00 -33.38 9.58
CA ASN A 27 29.38 -33.84 8.34
C ASN A 27 29.17 -32.64 7.41
N LYS A 28 29.78 -32.71 6.23
CA LYS A 28 29.53 -31.79 5.11
C LYS A 28 28.90 -32.60 4.00
N TYR A 29 27.76 -32.15 3.49
CA TYR A 29 27.33 -32.55 2.15
C TYR A 29 28.18 -31.82 1.11
N LYS A 30 28.59 -32.55 0.06
CA LYS A 30 29.38 -32.06 -1.07
C LYS A 30 28.79 -32.62 -2.36
N ASN A 31 28.85 -31.83 -3.43
CA ASN A 31 28.34 -32.21 -4.74
C ASN A 31 29.31 -33.10 -5.54
N ALA A 32 28.75 -33.68 -6.62
CA ALA A 32 29.40 -34.29 -7.79
C ALA A 32 29.95 -35.73 -7.66
N VAL A 33 29.22 -36.67 -8.25
CA VAL A 33 29.73 -37.93 -8.83
C VAL A 33 29.04 -38.14 -10.18
N SER A 34 29.77 -38.60 -11.21
CA SER A 34 29.27 -38.88 -12.55
C SER A 34 28.59 -40.27 -12.63
N PRO A 35 27.73 -40.55 -13.63
CA PRO A 35 26.78 -41.66 -13.55
C PRO A 35 27.43 -43.03 -13.68
N LYS A 36 27.01 -43.96 -12.81
CA LYS A 36 27.04 -45.41 -13.04
C LYS A 36 25.68 -46.00 -12.73
N GLU A 37 25.32 -47.04 -13.47
CA GLU A 37 24.00 -47.66 -13.46
C GLU A 37 23.79 -48.51 -12.20
N GLY A 38 22.56 -48.55 -11.67
CA GLY A 38 22.18 -49.46 -10.57
C GLY A 38 21.31 -48.85 -9.46
N HIS A 39 21.11 -47.53 -9.42
CA HIS A 39 20.30 -46.88 -8.37
C HIS A 39 19.17 -46.03 -8.98
N LYS A 40 17.93 -46.49 -8.81
CA LYS A 40 16.73 -45.68 -9.06
C LYS A 40 15.75 -45.80 -7.88
N TYR A 41 15.15 -44.67 -7.51
CA TYR A 41 13.97 -44.54 -6.65
C TYR A 41 14.10 -44.78 -5.13
N ARG A 42 15.27 -44.62 -4.51
CA ARG A 42 15.38 -44.58 -3.02
C ARG A 42 15.13 -43.21 -2.39
N ASP A 43 15.26 -42.11 -3.14
CA ASP A 43 15.04 -40.76 -2.60
C ASP A 43 13.55 -40.44 -2.42
N PHE A 44 13.22 -39.60 -1.43
CA PHE A 44 11.87 -39.13 -1.14
C PHE A 44 11.15 -38.55 -2.38
N PRO A 45 9.86 -38.88 -2.62
CA PRO A 45 9.14 -38.47 -3.80
C PRO A 45 8.90 -36.96 -3.85
N THR A 46 9.13 -36.38 -5.02
CA THR A 46 8.75 -35.02 -5.40
C THR A 46 8.15 -35.07 -6.81
N TYR A 47 7.35 -34.08 -7.20
CA TYR A 47 6.71 -34.06 -8.52
C TYR A 47 7.73 -34.26 -9.65
N GLU A 48 8.83 -33.49 -9.67
CA GLU A 48 9.89 -33.63 -10.67
C GLU A 48 10.58 -35.01 -10.65
N ARG A 49 10.73 -35.66 -9.48
CA ARG A 49 11.26 -37.04 -9.40
C ARG A 49 10.27 -38.06 -9.97
N LEU A 50 8.98 -37.89 -9.70
CA LEU A 50 7.92 -38.79 -10.18
C LEU A 50 7.72 -38.63 -11.69
N LYS A 51 7.56 -37.40 -12.18
CA LYS A 51 7.52 -37.02 -13.60
C LYS A 51 8.72 -37.54 -14.39
N ARG A 52 9.92 -37.39 -13.83
CA ARG A 52 11.14 -37.98 -14.41
C ARG A 52 11.08 -39.51 -14.44
N SER A 53 10.53 -40.17 -13.41
CA SER A 53 10.36 -41.64 -13.43
C SER A 53 9.36 -42.11 -14.50
N GLN A 54 8.28 -41.36 -14.74
CA GLN A 54 7.33 -41.61 -15.84
C GLN A 54 8.01 -41.47 -17.20
N TRP A 55 8.74 -40.37 -17.42
CA TRP A 55 9.50 -40.18 -18.67
C TRP A 55 10.55 -41.28 -18.88
N GLU A 56 11.32 -41.64 -17.85
CA GLU A 56 12.32 -42.73 -17.91
C GLU A 56 11.70 -44.14 -18.02
N TYR A 57 10.38 -44.28 -17.81
CA TYR A 57 9.60 -45.48 -18.11
C TYR A 57 9.08 -45.47 -19.56
N ALA A 58 8.50 -44.37 -20.02
CA ALA A 58 8.00 -44.19 -21.38
C ALA A 58 9.10 -44.44 -22.43
N GLN A 59 10.31 -43.91 -22.22
CA GLN A 59 11.48 -44.13 -23.08
C GLN A 59 11.94 -45.60 -23.17
N LYS A 60 11.41 -46.51 -22.33
CA LYS A 60 11.76 -47.95 -22.34
C LYS A 60 10.76 -48.83 -23.10
N GLY A 61 9.71 -48.26 -23.68
CA GLY A 61 8.89 -48.93 -24.70
C GLY A 61 8.16 -50.22 -24.27
N LYS A 62 7.93 -50.44 -22.97
CA LYS A 62 7.16 -51.61 -22.50
C LYS A 62 5.66 -51.42 -22.70
N GLN A 63 5.15 -51.82 -23.86
CA GLN A 63 3.73 -52.17 -23.99
C GLN A 63 3.46 -53.54 -23.35
N PRO A 64 2.21 -53.82 -22.90
CA PRO A 64 1.83 -55.13 -22.38
C PRO A 64 1.66 -56.16 -23.50
N ASP A 65 2.14 -57.39 -23.28
CA ASP A 65 2.13 -58.46 -24.28
C ASP A 65 0.75 -59.12 -24.54
N ASP A 66 -0.28 -58.79 -23.74
CA ASP A 66 -1.61 -59.40 -23.81
C ASP A 66 -2.74 -58.36 -23.56
N PRO A 67 -3.63 -58.09 -24.56
CA PRO A 67 -4.74 -57.15 -24.42
C PRO A 67 -5.96 -57.73 -23.67
N VAL A 68 -6.00 -59.02 -23.36
CA VAL A 68 -7.15 -59.68 -22.72
C VAL A 68 -7.12 -59.51 -21.19
N ASN A 69 -5.96 -59.28 -20.60
CA ASN A 69 -5.79 -59.13 -19.14
C ASN A 69 -5.02 -57.85 -18.79
N LEU A 70 -5.61 -56.70 -19.15
CA LEU A 70 -5.09 -55.35 -18.95
C LEU A 70 -4.94 -55.00 -17.45
N LYS A 71 -3.85 -55.45 -16.83
CA LYS A 71 -3.45 -54.98 -15.49
C LYS A 71 -3.11 -53.49 -15.54
N PRO A 72 -3.33 -52.74 -14.44
CA PRO A 72 -2.88 -51.35 -14.33
C PRO A 72 -1.38 -51.20 -14.57
N PHE A 73 -0.97 -50.21 -15.38
CA PHE A 73 0.43 -49.88 -15.64
C PHE A 73 0.60 -48.37 -15.89
N PRO A 74 1.80 -47.79 -15.71
CA PRO A 74 2.02 -46.35 -15.86
C PRO A 74 1.77 -45.86 -17.30
N PRO A 75 0.99 -44.78 -17.52
CA PRO A 75 0.78 -44.22 -18.85
C PRO A 75 2.10 -43.70 -19.46
N PRO A 76 2.42 -44.04 -20.72
CA PRO A 76 3.64 -43.59 -21.39
C PRO A 76 3.56 -42.15 -21.92
N THR A 77 2.35 -41.62 -22.10
CA THR A 77 2.09 -40.26 -22.62
C THR A 77 1.36 -39.43 -21.56
N PRO A 78 1.76 -38.16 -21.31
CA PRO A 78 1.06 -37.29 -20.36
C PRO A 78 -0.31 -36.86 -20.90
N ARG A 79 -1.22 -36.48 -20.00
CA ARG A 79 -2.58 -36.01 -20.29
C ARG A 79 -2.63 -34.99 -21.43
N SER A 80 -1.70 -34.04 -21.44
CA SER A 80 -1.66 -32.94 -22.41
C SER A 80 -1.36 -33.36 -23.86
N GLN A 81 -0.97 -34.61 -24.10
CA GLN A 81 -0.85 -35.17 -25.47
C GLN A 81 -2.14 -35.83 -25.95
N VAL A 82 -3.06 -36.22 -25.05
CA VAL A 82 -4.27 -37.00 -25.38
C VAL A 82 -5.57 -36.22 -25.20
N PHE A 83 -5.56 -35.17 -24.36
CA PHE A 83 -6.75 -34.39 -24.04
C PHE A 83 -6.48 -32.88 -24.10
N ASN A 84 -7.23 -32.21 -24.97
CA ASN A 84 -7.35 -30.76 -25.06
C ASN A 84 -8.84 -30.40 -24.90
N PRO A 85 -9.27 -29.72 -23.81
CA PRO A 85 -10.69 -29.42 -23.56
C PRO A 85 -11.43 -28.80 -24.74
N ARG A 86 -10.74 -27.93 -25.51
CA ARG A 86 -11.32 -27.18 -26.64
C ARG A 86 -11.82 -28.05 -27.79
N LEU A 87 -11.37 -29.31 -27.87
CA LEU A 87 -11.82 -30.26 -28.90
C LEU A 87 -13.10 -31.01 -28.52
N TYR A 88 -13.61 -30.79 -27.30
CA TYR A 88 -14.76 -31.51 -26.74
C TYR A 88 -15.89 -30.58 -26.28
N GLU A 89 -15.86 -29.28 -26.63
CA GLU A 89 -16.83 -28.27 -26.18
C GLU A 89 -18.28 -28.59 -26.63
N ASP A 90 -18.45 -29.16 -27.83
CA ASP A 90 -19.74 -29.62 -28.35
C ASP A 90 -20.28 -30.85 -27.59
N ILE A 91 -19.40 -31.83 -27.29
CA ILE A 91 -19.76 -33.01 -26.48
C ILE A 91 -20.13 -32.57 -25.06
N ASP A 92 -19.40 -31.62 -24.50
CA ASP A 92 -19.68 -31.01 -23.22
C ASP A 92 -21.02 -30.25 -23.20
N ALA A 93 -21.41 -29.62 -24.31
CA ALA A 93 -22.71 -28.98 -24.46
C ALA A 93 -23.84 -30.01 -24.53
N HIS A 94 -23.69 -31.05 -25.35
CA HIS A 94 -24.64 -32.17 -25.47
C HIS A 94 -24.86 -32.90 -24.15
N ALA A 95 -23.77 -33.16 -23.42
CA ALA A 95 -23.82 -33.72 -22.07
C ALA A 95 -24.61 -32.81 -21.11
N ARG A 96 -24.38 -31.50 -21.12
CA ARG A 96 -25.16 -30.55 -20.28
C ARG A 96 -26.64 -30.43 -20.69
N SER A 97 -26.99 -30.65 -21.96
CA SER A 97 -28.39 -30.61 -22.44
C SER A 97 -29.14 -31.94 -22.32
N THR A 98 -28.49 -33.01 -21.83
CA THR A 98 -29.07 -34.36 -21.79
C THR A 98 -30.31 -34.45 -20.86
N PRO A 99 -31.49 -34.83 -21.37
CA PRO A 99 -32.71 -34.89 -20.57
C PRO A 99 -32.66 -35.90 -19.41
N LEU A 100 -33.12 -35.48 -18.23
CA LEU A 100 -33.12 -36.33 -17.02
C LEU A 100 -33.99 -37.60 -17.12
N HIS A 101 -34.98 -37.65 -18.01
CA HIS A 101 -35.81 -38.86 -18.17
C HIS A 101 -35.01 -40.07 -18.67
N LEU A 102 -33.99 -39.86 -19.52
CA LEU A 102 -33.10 -40.93 -19.99
C LEU A 102 -32.34 -41.59 -18.84
N ALA A 103 -32.01 -40.82 -17.79
CA ALA A 103 -31.39 -41.32 -16.57
C ALA A 103 -32.37 -42.03 -15.62
N ALA A 104 -33.68 -41.87 -15.81
CA ALA A 104 -34.73 -42.59 -15.10
C ALA A 104 -35.15 -43.89 -15.81
N GLU A 105 -34.85 -44.04 -17.11
CA GLU A 105 -35.14 -45.24 -17.90
C GLU A 105 -34.10 -46.35 -17.67
N SER A 106 -32.87 -46.20 -18.18
CA SER A 106 -31.80 -47.18 -17.98
C SER A 106 -30.41 -46.62 -18.27
N TYR A 107 -29.35 -47.38 -17.93
CA TYR A 107 -27.98 -47.03 -18.32
C TYR A 107 -27.80 -47.05 -19.84
N GLU A 108 -28.44 -47.97 -20.55
CA GLU A 108 -28.35 -48.14 -22.01
C GLU A 108 -28.96 -46.95 -22.74
N ALA A 109 -30.13 -46.46 -22.32
CA ALA A 109 -30.78 -45.29 -22.90
C ALA A 109 -29.90 -44.02 -22.73
N LEU A 110 -29.49 -43.75 -21.49
CA LEU A 110 -28.64 -42.61 -21.16
C LEU A 110 -27.27 -42.65 -21.88
N VAL A 111 -26.60 -43.81 -21.87
CA VAL A 111 -25.29 -43.95 -22.52
C VAL A 111 -25.39 -43.80 -24.03
N SER A 112 -26.42 -44.38 -24.66
CA SER A 112 -26.60 -44.28 -26.12
C SER A 112 -26.78 -42.84 -26.58
N TYR A 113 -27.55 -42.04 -25.83
CA TYR A 113 -27.69 -40.61 -26.09
C TYR A 113 -26.38 -39.85 -25.87
N LEU A 114 -25.70 -40.07 -24.73
CA LEU A 114 -24.48 -39.34 -24.38
C LEU A 114 -23.31 -39.57 -25.34
N ILE A 115 -23.23 -40.74 -26.00
CA ILE A 115 -22.15 -41.05 -26.96
C ILE A 115 -22.45 -40.66 -28.41
N GLU A 116 -23.64 -40.17 -28.74
CA GLU A 116 -24.02 -39.80 -30.12
C GLU A 116 -23.02 -38.86 -30.82
N PRO A 117 -22.52 -37.76 -30.20
CA PRO A 117 -21.51 -36.89 -30.82
C PRO A 117 -20.06 -37.40 -30.67
N ALA A 118 -19.82 -38.55 -30.03
CA ALA A 118 -18.48 -38.99 -29.63
C ALA A 118 -17.80 -39.90 -30.66
N ASN A 119 -16.87 -39.32 -31.43
CA ASN A 119 -16.10 -40.01 -32.47
C ASN A 119 -15.07 -41.02 -31.93
N ASP A 120 -14.67 -40.91 -30.66
CA ASP A 120 -13.60 -41.70 -30.05
C ASP A 120 -13.91 -42.04 -28.57
N ASP A 121 -13.10 -42.91 -27.96
CA ASP A 121 -13.34 -43.32 -26.57
C ASP A 121 -13.08 -42.21 -25.54
N ILE A 122 -12.21 -41.23 -25.82
CA ILE A 122 -12.01 -40.07 -24.94
C ILE A 122 -13.26 -39.19 -24.94
N GLY A 123 -13.85 -38.91 -26.11
CA GLY A 123 -15.11 -38.21 -26.24
C GLY A 123 -16.26 -38.88 -25.48
N LYS A 124 -16.35 -40.22 -25.52
CA LYS A 124 -17.38 -40.98 -24.78
C LYS A 124 -17.25 -40.79 -23.27
N ILE A 125 -16.06 -41.04 -22.71
CA ILE A 125 -15.85 -40.86 -21.26
C ILE A 125 -15.89 -39.38 -20.85
N ARG A 126 -15.59 -38.44 -21.76
CA ARG A 126 -15.75 -37.01 -21.52
C ARG A 126 -17.22 -36.64 -21.39
N SER A 127 -18.07 -37.13 -22.30
CA SER A 127 -19.53 -36.97 -22.20
C SER A 127 -20.08 -37.49 -20.87
N PHE A 128 -19.67 -38.69 -20.45
CA PHE A 128 -20.06 -39.25 -19.15
C PHE A 128 -19.55 -38.39 -17.98
N TYR A 129 -18.30 -37.95 -18.02
CA TYR A 129 -17.70 -37.12 -16.97
C TYR A 129 -18.43 -35.79 -16.83
N THR A 130 -18.63 -35.06 -17.92
CA THR A 130 -19.30 -33.76 -17.93
C THR A 130 -20.77 -33.88 -17.56
N TRP A 131 -21.47 -34.92 -18.03
CA TRP A 131 -22.85 -35.18 -17.61
C TRP A 131 -22.92 -35.36 -16.09
N ILE A 132 -22.10 -36.25 -15.50
CA ILE A 132 -22.11 -36.51 -14.06
C ILE A 132 -21.73 -35.27 -13.24
N ALA A 133 -20.73 -34.51 -13.68
CA ALA A 133 -20.15 -33.42 -12.90
C ALA A 133 -20.94 -32.09 -12.99
N SER A 134 -21.78 -31.89 -14.00
CA SER A 134 -22.63 -30.70 -14.17
C SER A 134 -24.08 -30.87 -13.67
N GLN A 135 -24.39 -31.92 -12.90
CA GLN A 135 -25.73 -32.17 -12.36
C GLN A 135 -26.16 -31.16 -11.29
N ASN A 136 -27.36 -30.57 -11.43
CA ASN A 136 -27.96 -29.69 -10.42
C ASN A 136 -28.79 -30.51 -9.39
N PRO A 137 -28.45 -30.50 -8.08
CA PRO A 137 -29.22 -31.17 -7.03
C PRO A 137 -30.69 -30.77 -6.96
N GLU A 138 -31.02 -29.51 -7.21
CA GLU A 138 -32.37 -28.96 -7.07
C GLU A 138 -33.27 -29.47 -8.20
N ALA A 139 -32.77 -29.40 -9.44
CA ALA A 139 -33.47 -29.91 -10.62
C ALA A 139 -33.75 -31.42 -10.52
N ILE A 140 -32.79 -32.19 -9.98
CA ILE A 140 -32.96 -33.63 -9.73
C ILE A 140 -33.98 -33.89 -8.62
N THR A 141 -33.93 -33.13 -7.52
CA THR A 141 -34.88 -33.26 -6.42
C THR A 141 -36.31 -32.99 -6.91
N LEU A 142 -36.51 -31.91 -7.67
CA LEU A 142 -37.77 -31.54 -8.30
C LEU A 142 -38.26 -32.60 -9.30
N PHE A 143 -37.37 -33.12 -10.16
CA PHE A 143 -37.69 -34.16 -11.13
C PHE A 143 -38.14 -35.48 -10.47
N THR A 144 -37.63 -35.79 -9.26
CA THR A 144 -38.01 -37.00 -8.52
C THR A 144 -39.26 -36.86 -7.64
N ASP A 145 -39.76 -35.64 -7.39
CA ASP A 145 -40.89 -35.35 -6.48
C ASP A 145 -40.81 -36.09 -5.12
N GLY A 146 -39.59 -36.23 -4.58
CA GLY A 146 -39.32 -36.98 -3.35
C GLY A 146 -39.44 -38.52 -3.45
N VAL A 147 -39.89 -39.06 -4.58
CA VAL A 147 -39.95 -40.50 -4.84
C VAL A 147 -38.53 -41.04 -5.04
N THR A 148 -38.23 -42.21 -4.47
CA THR A 148 -36.92 -42.86 -4.66
C THR A 148 -36.92 -43.65 -5.99
N PRO A 149 -36.02 -43.34 -6.95
CA PRO A 149 -35.93 -44.08 -8.22
C PRO A 149 -35.51 -45.54 -8.01
N ASP A 150 -35.74 -46.39 -9.02
CA ASP A 150 -35.27 -47.77 -8.97
C ASP A 150 -33.73 -47.87 -8.96
N GLN A 151 -33.20 -48.81 -8.18
CA GLN A 151 -31.76 -49.00 -7.95
C GLN A 151 -31.01 -49.45 -9.21
N SER A 152 -31.71 -49.94 -10.23
CA SER A 152 -31.14 -50.26 -11.54
C SER A 152 -30.80 -49.01 -12.38
N THR A 153 -31.42 -47.86 -12.10
CA THR A 153 -31.33 -46.65 -12.92
C THR A 153 -30.09 -45.80 -12.61
N PRO A 154 -29.59 -45.00 -13.57
CA PRO A 154 -28.61 -43.95 -13.29
C PRO A 154 -29.07 -42.91 -12.25
N LEU A 155 -30.37 -42.60 -12.19
CA LEU A 155 -30.91 -41.55 -11.32
C LEU A 155 -30.82 -41.90 -9.82
N TYR A 156 -30.95 -43.18 -9.43
CA TYR A 156 -30.85 -43.60 -8.02
C TYR A 156 -29.49 -43.28 -7.36
N PRO A 157 -28.32 -43.76 -7.86
CA PRO A 157 -27.03 -43.46 -7.25
C PRO A 157 -26.69 -41.97 -7.31
N LEU A 158 -27.18 -41.24 -8.32
CA LEU A 158 -27.05 -39.79 -8.42
C LEU A 158 -27.81 -39.08 -7.29
N LEU A 159 -29.12 -39.32 -7.16
CA LEU A 159 -29.97 -38.76 -6.09
C LEU A 159 -29.43 -39.09 -4.69
N VAL A 160 -29.00 -40.34 -4.45
CA VAL A 160 -28.44 -40.77 -3.17
C VAL A 160 -27.10 -40.09 -2.87
N THR A 161 -26.26 -39.84 -3.87
CA THR A 161 -24.99 -39.14 -3.69
C THR A 161 -25.23 -37.68 -3.29
N LEU A 162 -26.13 -37.00 -4.00
CA LEU A 162 -26.45 -35.58 -3.82
C LEU A 162 -27.18 -35.33 -2.49
N LEU A 163 -28.27 -36.05 -2.21
CA LEU A 163 -29.09 -35.79 -1.02
C LEU A 163 -28.50 -36.37 0.29
N LYS A 164 -27.79 -37.50 0.23
CA LYS A 164 -27.33 -38.23 1.43
C LYS A 164 -25.80 -38.18 1.63
N LYS A 165 -25.12 -37.23 0.94
CA LYS A 165 -23.66 -37.02 0.97
C LYS A 165 -22.84 -38.29 0.69
N TRP A 166 -23.39 -39.22 -0.10
CA TRP A 166 -22.89 -40.59 -0.22
C TRP A 166 -21.82 -40.71 -1.32
N ARG A 167 -20.61 -40.19 -1.05
CA ARG A 167 -19.45 -40.00 -1.96
C ARG A 167 -19.06 -41.13 -2.92
N LYS A 168 -19.62 -42.34 -2.78
CA LYS A 168 -19.30 -43.53 -3.60
C LYS A 168 -20.09 -43.62 -4.91
N GLY A 169 -21.23 -42.94 -5.03
CA GLY A 169 -22.17 -43.17 -6.15
C GLY A 169 -21.67 -42.66 -7.50
N TYR A 170 -20.91 -41.56 -7.54
CA TYR A 170 -20.37 -41.01 -8.79
C TYR A 170 -19.44 -41.99 -9.53
N ALA A 171 -18.44 -42.55 -8.84
CA ALA A 171 -17.53 -43.54 -9.42
C ALA A 171 -18.19 -44.90 -9.70
N TYR A 172 -19.32 -45.20 -9.05
CA TYR A 172 -20.17 -46.34 -9.41
C TYR A 172 -20.89 -46.10 -10.74
N MET A 173 -21.60 -44.97 -10.85
CA MET A 173 -22.35 -44.58 -12.05
C MET A 173 -21.44 -44.46 -13.28
N PHE A 174 -20.30 -43.77 -13.17
CA PHE A 174 -19.32 -43.65 -14.26
C PHE A 174 -18.74 -45.00 -14.70
N TYR A 175 -18.43 -45.90 -13.75
CA TYR A 175 -18.00 -47.26 -14.05
C TYR A 175 -19.08 -48.03 -14.83
N HIS A 176 -20.34 -47.97 -14.41
CA HIS A 176 -21.44 -48.63 -15.12
C HIS A 176 -21.62 -48.07 -16.54
N MET A 177 -21.56 -46.74 -16.72
CA MET A 177 -21.62 -46.11 -18.05
C MET A 177 -20.46 -46.55 -18.96
N CYS A 178 -19.23 -46.66 -18.42
CA CYS A 178 -18.08 -47.20 -19.16
C CYS A 178 -18.31 -48.67 -19.56
N MET A 179 -18.83 -49.51 -18.66
CA MET A 179 -19.10 -50.93 -18.95
C MET A 179 -20.19 -51.10 -20.02
N THR A 180 -21.27 -50.31 -19.98
CA THR A 180 -22.30 -50.26 -21.03
C THR A 180 -21.72 -49.82 -22.37
N ALA A 181 -20.80 -48.84 -22.37
CA ALA A 181 -20.05 -48.40 -23.55
C ALA A 181 -18.91 -49.35 -23.97
N LYS A 182 -18.67 -50.46 -23.24
CA LYS A 182 -17.59 -51.45 -23.44
C LYS A 182 -16.16 -50.90 -23.28
N ILE A 183 -16.00 -49.78 -22.57
CA ILE A 183 -14.71 -49.15 -22.27
C ILE A 183 -14.13 -49.76 -20.99
N PRO A 184 -12.90 -50.32 -20.97
CA PRO A 184 -12.35 -50.93 -19.77
C PRO A 184 -12.14 -49.91 -18.65
N CYS A 185 -12.80 -50.14 -17.51
CA CYS A 185 -12.80 -49.25 -16.36
C CYS A 185 -12.60 -50.06 -15.06
N GLN A 186 -11.88 -49.51 -14.09
CA GLN A 186 -11.74 -50.08 -12.75
C GLN A 186 -12.04 -49.01 -11.69
N ARG A 187 -12.77 -49.38 -10.64
CA ARG A 187 -13.02 -48.49 -9.50
C ARG A 187 -11.89 -48.63 -8.49
N VAL A 188 -11.16 -47.55 -8.26
CA VAL A 188 -10.04 -47.47 -7.32
C VAL A 188 -10.52 -46.89 -6.00
N ARG A 189 -10.17 -47.55 -4.90
CA ARG A 189 -10.39 -47.06 -3.54
C ARG A 189 -9.06 -46.59 -2.96
N GLY A 190 -9.08 -45.57 -2.10
CA GLY A 190 -7.85 -45.08 -1.48
C GLY A 190 -8.06 -44.08 -0.34
N LEU A 191 -6.95 -43.73 0.32
CA LEU A 191 -6.82 -42.59 1.23
C LEU A 191 -6.80 -41.28 0.43
N VAL A 192 -7.33 -40.19 1.01
CA VAL A 192 -7.33 -38.86 0.36
C VAL A 192 -7.07 -37.70 1.32
N LYS A 193 -6.33 -36.70 0.83
CA LYS A 193 -6.12 -35.38 1.47
C LYS A 193 -7.25 -34.40 1.10
N GLY A 194 -8.50 -34.81 1.34
CA GLY A 194 -9.69 -33.98 1.06
C GLY A 194 -9.85 -32.78 2.00
N ALA A 195 -10.85 -31.93 1.76
CA ALA A 195 -11.03 -30.61 2.40
C ALA A 195 -10.81 -30.52 3.93
N ASN A 196 -11.14 -31.56 4.70
CA ASN A 196 -10.98 -31.59 6.17
C ASN A 196 -9.59 -32.07 6.62
N TYR A 197 -8.66 -32.34 5.69
CA TYR A 197 -7.28 -32.72 6.00
C TYR A 197 -6.46 -31.52 6.48
N GLN A 198 -5.59 -31.78 7.47
CA GLN A 198 -4.60 -30.83 7.97
C GLN A 198 -3.23 -31.48 7.84
N ALA A 199 -2.25 -30.73 7.31
CA ALA A 199 -0.86 -31.17 7.22
C ALA A 199 -0.34 -31.69 8.57
N GLY A 200 0.49 -32.74 8.55
CA GLY A 200 1.07 -33.35 9.76
C GLY A 200 0.11 -34.14 10.66
N LYS A 201 -1.21 -34.14 10.39
CA LYS A 201 -2.17 -35.06 11.04
C LYS A 201 -2.28 -36.36 10.23
N PRO A 202 -2.64 -37.51 10.84
CA PRO A 202 -2.85 -38.76 10.10
C PRO A 202 -4.01 -38.67 9.10
N ILE A 203 -3.80 -39.11 7.87
CA ILE A 203 -4.82 -39.10 6.80
C ILE A 203 -5.90 -40.16 7.11
N LYS A 204 -7.11 -39.70 7.43
CA LYS A 204 -8.30 -40.56 7.69
C LYS A 204 -9.35 -40.52 6.58
N GLY A 205 -9.24 -39.56 5.64
CA GLY A 205 -10.16 -39.45 4.52
C GLY A 205 -10.01 -40.63 3.56
N LYS A 206 -11.12 -41.18 3.07
CA LYS A 206 -11.14 -42.13 1.95
C LYS A 206 -12.09 -41.67 0.84
N ASN A 207 -11.75 -41.99 -0.40
CA ASN A 207 -12.60 -41.76 -1.57
C ASN A 207 -12.72 -43.03 -2.42
N THR A 208 -13.52 -42.98 -3.49
CA THR A 208 -13.55 -43.98 -4.55
C THR A 208 -13.74 -43.27 -5.88
N TYR A 209 -12.84 -43.54 -6.82
CA TYR A 209 -12.73 -42.91 -8.14
C TYR A 209 -12.48 -43.99 -9.19
N CYS A 210 -12.23 -43.61 -10.45
CA CYS A 210 -12.00 -44.57 -11.54
C CYS A 210 -10.58 -44.46 -12.11
N ILE A 211 -10.12 -45.57 -12.69
CA ILE A 211 -9.17 -45.55 -13.80
C ILE A 211 -9.84 -46.15 -15.03
N VAL A 212 -9.52 -45.60 -16.20
CA VAL A 212 -10.03 -46.02 -17.51
C VAL A 212 -8.89 -46.32 -18.45
N PHE A 213 -9.08 -47.29 -19.34
CA PHE A 213 -8.12 -47.61 -20.40
C PHE A 213 -8.54 -46.91 -21.69
N VAL A 214 -7.84 -45.83 -22.05
CA VAL A 214 -8.07 -45.02 -23.26
C VAL A 214 -6.73 -44.57 -23.85
N ASP A 215 -6.66 -44.42 -25.17
CA ASP A 215 -5.40 -44.16 -25.91
C ASP A 215 -4.26 -45.13 -25.51
N GLY A 216 -4.59 -46.43 -25.43
CA GLY A 216 -3.63 -47.49 -25.09
C GLY A 216 -3.07 -47.46 -23.67
N ALA A 217 -3.62 -46.64 -22.75
CA ALA A 217 -3.07 -46.45 -21.41
C ALA A 217 -4.15 -46.32 -20.32
N TRP A 218 -3.80 -46.71 -19.09
CA TRP A 218 -4.63 -46.45 -17.90
C TRP A 218 -4.48 -44.99 -17.42
N ARG A 219 -5.60 -44.32 -17.13
CA ARG A 219 -5.64 -42.91 -16.67
C ARG A 219 -6.71 -42.70 -15.59
N PHE A 220 -6.48 -41.75 -14.67
CA PHE A 220 -7.40 -41.44 -13.57
C PHE A 220 -8.60 -40.59 -13.99
N VAL A 221 -9.77 -40.83 -13.39
CA VAL A 221 -10.92 -39.92 -13.42
C VAL A 221 -11.59 -39.90 -12.04
N ASP A 222 -11.62 -38.74 -11.37
CA ASP A 222 -12.39 -38.54 -10.12
C ASP A 222 -13.59 -37.63 -10.37
N GLN A 223 -14.75 -38.25 -10.53
CA GLN A 223 -16.01 -37.58 -10.83
C GLN A 223 -16.56 -36.83 -9.61
N HIS A 224 -16.14 -37.18 -8.38
CA HIS A 224 -16.64 -36.56 -7.17
C HIS A 224 -15.99 -35.20 -6.91
N TRP A 225 -14.68 -35.09 -7.12
CA TRP A 225 -13.99 -33.79 -7.02
C TRP A 225 -14.22 -32.98 -8.31
N GLY A 226 -14.37 -33.66 -9.46
CA GLY A 226 -14.86 -33.07 -10.71
C GLY A 226 -16.19 -32.32 -10.59
N SER A 227 -17.14 -32.85 -9.79
CA SER A 227 -18.45 -32.23 -9.55
C SER A 227 -18.46 -31.11 -8.48
N ALA A 228 -17.30 -30.73 -7.93
CA ALA A 228 -17.23 -29.79 -6.81
C ALA A 228 -17.13 -28.31 -7.23
N SER A 229 -17.02 -28.02 -8.53
CA SER A 229 -16.78 -26.67 -9.05
C SER A 229 -18.08 -25.95 -9.41
N ALA A 230 -18.74 -25.42 -8.38
CA ALA A 230 -19.81 -24.45 -8.54
C ALA A 230 -19.22 -23.05 -8.75
N SER A 231 -19.38 -22.49 -9.96
CA SER A 231 -19.02 -21.10 -10.24
C SER A 231 -20.25 -20.21 -10.11
N GLY A 232 -20.35 -19.46 -9.02
CA GLY A 232 -21.33 -18.40 -8.85
C GLY A 232 -20.85 -17.10 -9.51
N LYS A 233 -21.58 -16.61 -10.51
CA LYS A 233 -21.34 -15.29 -11.09
C LYS A 233 -22.16 -14.25 -10.34
N LYS A 234 -21.52 -13.32 -9.63
CA LYS A 234 -22.16 -12.03 -9.33
C LYS A 234 -22.26 -11.24 -10.64
N LYS A 235 -23.37 -10.54 -10.87
CA LYS A 235 -23.37 -9.41 -11.80
C LYS A 235 -22.52 -8.28 -11.18
N PRO A 236 -21.76 -7.51 -11.97
CA PRO A 236 -21.08 -6.32 -11.46
C PRO A 236 -22.10 -5.19 -11.23
N THR A 237 -22.59 -5.06 -10.00
CA THR A 237 -23.30 -3.86 -9.54
C THR A 237 -22.30 -2.84 -9.01
N GLY A 238 -22.36 -1.62 -9.53
CA GLY A 238 -21.56 -0.51 -9.03
C GLY A 238 -22.16 0.09 -7.75
N ASN A 239 -21.29 0.60 -6.87
CA ASN A 239 -21.58 1.26 -5.60
C ASN A 239 -22.26 0.41 -4.51
N ASN A 240 -21.50 0.12 -3.45
CA ASN A 240 -22.05 -0.31 -2.17
C ASN A 240 -22.82 0.85 -1.52
N ASN A 241 -24.16 0.77 -1.42
CA ASN A 241 -25.01 1.34 -0.33
C ASN A 241 -26.54 1.25 -0.59
N GLU A 242 -27.00 0.23 -1.31
CA GLU A 242 -28.43 -0.15 -1.30
C GLU A 242 -28.61 -1.45 -0.48
N PRO A 243 -29.73 -1.63 0.25
CA PRO A 243 -30.00 -2.87 0.96
C PRO A 243 -30.24 -4.00 -0.04
N GLU A 244 -29.63 -5.16 0.20
CA GLU A 244 -29.69 -6.31 -0.70
C GLU A 244 -31.14 -6.75 -0.96
N THR A 245 -31.64 -6.51 -2.18
CA THR A 245 -32.74 -7.29 -2.74
C THR A 245 -32.22 -8.68 -3.12
N GLU A 246 -33.07 -9.70 -3.00
CA GLU A 246 -32.72 -11.10 -3.28
C GLU A 246 -32.59 -11.34 -4.80
N GLU A 247 -31.53 -10.82 -5.43
CA GLU A 247 -31.19 -11.14 -6.83
C GLU A 247 -30.74 -12.61 -6.98
N GLU A 248 -31.25 -13.30 -8.00
CA GLU A 248 -31.01 -14.73 -8.22
C GLU A 248 -29.52 -15.08 -8.43
N PHE A 249 -28.92 -15.71 -7.41
CA PHE A 249 -27.56 -16.23 -7.47
C PHE A 249 -27.49 -17.47 -8.38
N THR A 250 -27.31 -17.25 -9.68
CA THR A 250 -27.28 -18.31 -10.70
C THR A 250 -26.00 -19.17 -10.60
N MET A 251 -26.05 -20.19 -9.75
CA MET A 251 -24.97 -21.14 -9.52
C MET A 251 -24.75 -22.06 -10.73
N GLN A 252 -23.65 -21.86 -11.46
CA GLN A 252 -23.31 -22.68 -12.62
C GLN A 252 -22.50 -23.91 -12.17
N TYR A 253 -23.10 -25.09 -12.27
CA TYR A 253 -22.46 -26.38 -12.00
C TYR A 253 -21.59 -26.78 -13.21
N LYS A 254 -20.27 -26.58 -13.12
CA LYS A 254 -19.32 -26.89 -14.20
C LYS A 254 -18.39 -28.02 -13.77
N ALA A 255 -18.18 -28.99 -14.66
CA ALA A 255 -17.13 -29.99 -14.48
C ALA A 255 -15.75 -29.32 -14.35
N ASP A 256 -15.03 -29.61 -13.27
CA ASP A 256 -13.61 -29.24 -13.14
C ASP A 256 -12.77 -30.16 -14.04
N ASP A 257 -12.00 -29.57 -14.96
CA ASP A 257 -11.14 -30.36 -15.84
C ASP A 257 -9.99 -31.04 -15.09
N PHE A 258 -9.58 -30.59 -13.91
CA PHE A 258 -8.41 -31.15 -13.21
C PHE A 258 -8.48 -32.66 -13.01
N TRP A 259 -9.66 -33.14 -12.61
CA TRP A 259 -9.91 -34.52 -12.20
C TRP A 259 -10.27 -35.47 -13.36
N PHE A 260 -10.19 -34.98 -14.61
CA PHE A 260 -10.38 -35.77 -15.83
C PHE A 260 -9.04 -36.14 -16.47
N LEU A 261 -8.74 -37.44 -16.58
CA LEU A 261 -7.50 -37.98 -17.15
C LEU A 261 -6.22 -37.45 -16.46
N THR A 262 -6.29 -37.16 -15.15
CA THR A 262 -5.21 -36.61 -14.34
C THR A 262 -3.94 -37.47 -14.40
N ASP A 263 -2.78 -36.82 -14.62
CA ASP A 263 -1.48 -37.51 -14.65
C ASP A 263 -1.11 -38.08 -13.26
N PRO A 264 -0.50 -39.28 -13.20
CA PRO A 264 -0.31 -40.00 -11.94
C PRO A 264 0.67 -39.33 -10.99
N GLU A 265 1.71 -38.65 -11.49
CA GLU A 265 2.64 -37.84 -10.68
C GLU A 265 1.98 -36.60 -10.05
N VAL A 266 0.79 -36.22 -10.51
CA VAL A 266 -0.05 -35.16 -9.92
C VAL A 266 -1.05 -35.79 -8.95
N MET A 267 -1.80 -36.81 -9.40
CA MET A 267 -2.88 -37.44 -8.65
C MET A 267 -2.43 -37.98 -7.27
N ILE A 268 -1.21 -38.53 -7.20
CA ILE A 268 -0.64 -39.10 -5.96
C ILE A 268 -0.42 -38.10 -4.82
N PHE A 269 -0.45 -36.78 -5.09
CA PHE A 269 -0.35 -35.78 -4.02
C PHE A 269 -1.61 -35.72 -3.16
N THR A 270 -2.79 -35.94 -3.76
CA THR A 270 -4.10 -35.85 -3.10
C THR A 270 -4.74 -37.22 -2.86
N HIS A 271 -4.46 -38.22 -3.72
CA HIS A 271 -5.10 -39.53 -3.73
C HIS A 271 -4.08 -40.67 -3.66
N PHE A 272 -4.19 -41.54 -2.64
CA PHE A 272 -3.34 -42.72 -2.46
C PHE A 272 -4.19 -44.00 -2.52
N PRO A 273 -4.13 -44.77 -3.63
CA PRO A 273 -4.81 -46.06 -3.76
C PRO A 273 -4.51 -47.07 -2.65
N ASP A 274 -5.51 -47.90 -2.30
CA ASP A 274 -5.37 -49.03 -1.39
C ASP A 274 -4.53 -50.18 -2.04
N ASP A 275 -4.45 -50.26 -3.37
CA ASP A 275 -3.57 -51.17 -4.14
C ASP A 275 -2.44 -50.37 -4.84
N PRO A 276 -1.15 -50.67 -4.60
CA PRO A 276 -0.03 -50.02 -5.26
C PRO A 276 -0.07 -50.03 -6.80
N ALA A 277 -0.63 -51.06 -7.45
CA ALA A 277 -0.74 -51.12 -8.91
C ALA A 277 -1.63 -50.00 -9.46
N HIS A 278 -2.67 -49.61 -8.73
CA HIS A 278 -3.56 -48.52 -9.10
C HIS A 278 -2.94 -47.13 -8.95
N GLN A 279 -1.69 -46.99 -8.50
CA GLN A 279 -0.98 -45.69 -8.52
C GLN A 279 -0.59 -45.23 -9.93
N LEU A 280 -0.47 -46.16 -10.88
CA LEU A 280 -0.03 -45.89 -12.26
C LEU A 280 1.35 -45.15 -12.34
N LEU A 281 2.22 -45.37 -11.35
CA LEU A 281 3.54 -44.74 -11.24
C LEU A 281 4.70 -45.72 -11.46
N ALA A 282 5.69 -45.29 -12.24
CA ALA A 282 6.96 -45.99 -12.43
C ALA A 282 7.85 -45.98 -11.16
N ARG A 283 7.70 -44.96 -10.31
CA ARG A 283 8.09 -44.98 -8.89
C ARG A 283 6.82 -45.05 -8.04
N ILE A 284 6.50 -46.24 -7.54
CA ILE A 284 5.51 -46.40 -6.47
C ILE A 284 5.88 -45.54 -5.27
N VAL A 285 4.89 -44.89 -4.67
CA VAL A 285 4.96 -44.14 -3.42
C VAL A 285 4.44 -45.04 -2.30
N THR A 286 5.11 -45.03 -1.14
CA THR A 286 4.66 -45.77 0.04
C THR A 286 3.71 -44.93 0.90
N GLU A 287 2.84 -45.53 1.71
CA GLU A 287 1.94 -44.75 2.57
C GLU A 287 2.71 -43.85 3.54
N ALA A 288 3.82 -44.33 4.09
CA ALA A 288 4.71 -43.57 4.97
C ALA A 288 5.40 -42.37 4.29
N GLU A 289 5.51 -42.38 2.96
CA GLU A 289 5.91 -41.21 2.16
C GLU A 289 4.71 -40.30 1.91
N PHE A 290 3.57 -40.83 1.47
CA PHE A 290 2.35 -40.07 1.18
C PHE A 290 1.83 -39.25 2.38
N GLN A 291 1.85 -39.85 3.59
CA GLN A 291 1.52 -39.21 4.87
C GLN A 291 2.47 -38.04 5.21
N LYS A 292 3.68 -38.02 4.63
CA LYS A 292 4.70 -36.97 4.83
C LYS A 292 4.78 -35.98 3.67
N MET A 293 4.38 -36.33 2.45
CA MET A 293 4.45 -35.47 1.26
C MET A 293 3.67 -34.17 1.48
N SER A 294 4.26 -33.05 1.02
CA SER A 294 3.69 -31.70 1.05
C SER A 294 2.19 -31.65 0.73
N ASN A 295 1.44 -30.86 1.50
CA ASN A 295 -0.01 -30.72 1.33
C ASN A 295 -0.31 -29.66 0.27
N VAL A 296 -0.07 -30.01 -1.00
CA VAL A 296 -0.41 -29.19 -2.18
C VAL A 296 -1.82 -29.52 -2.69
N THR A 297 -2.48 -28.53 -3.29
CA THR A 297 -3.84 -28.65 -3.86
C THR A 297 -3.81 -28.84 -5.38
N GLU A 298 -4.97 -29.08 -5.98
CA GLU A 298 -5.19 -28.95 -7.43
C GLU A 298 -4.80 -27.55 -7.96
N HIS A 299 -5.10 -26.48 -7.23
CA HIS A 299 -4.77 -25.11 -7.65
C HIS A 299 -3.26 -24.84 -7.79
N PHE A 300 -2.41 -25.54 -7.02
CA PHE A 300 -0.96 -25.53 -7.21
C PHE A 300 -0.56 -25.89 -8.64
N PHE A 301 -1.15 -26.97 -9.15
CA PHE A 301 -0.85 -27.51 -10.48
C PHE A 301 -1.58 -26.72 -11.59
N HIS A 302 -2.78 -26.17 -11.33
CA HIS A 302 -3.45 -25.24 -12.26
C HIS A 302 -2.62 -24.00 -12.57
N LEU A 303 -1.96 -23.42 -11.55
CA LEU A 303 -1.04 -22.29 -11.73
C LEU A 303 0.28 -22.70 -12.40
N GLY A 304 0.51 -23.99 -12.66
CA GLY A 304 1.75 -24.50 -13.27
C GLY A 304 2.93 -24.62 -12.30
N PHE A 305 2.70 -24.52 -10.98
CA PHE A 305 3.77 -24.69 -10.00
C PHE A 305 4.27 -26.15 -10.00
N THR A 306 5.57 -26.33 -9.76
CA THR A 306 6.26 -27.60 -10.04
C THR A 306 6.87 -28.27 -8.82
N THR A 307 7.31 -27.52 -7.83
CA THR A 307 7.99 -28.08 -6.65
C THR A 307 7.87 -27.13 -5.47
N VAL A 308 7.79 -27.71 -4.27
CA VAL A 308 7.91 -26.97 -3.00
C VAL A 308 9.09 -27.50 -2.20
N PHE A 309 9.69 -26.63 -1.40
CA PHE A 309 10.76 -26.96 -0.47
C PHE A 309 10.41 -26.41 0.93
N PRO A 310 10.55 -27.20 2.02
CA PRO A 310 10.82 -28.65 2.02
C PRO A 310 9.70 -29.45 1.34
N PRO A 311 9.96 -30.64 0.76
CA PRO A 311 8.95 -31.46 0.11
C PRO A 311 8.02 -32.21 1.08
N ILE A 312 8.12 -31.93 2.38
CA ILE A 312 7.38 -32.60 3.46
C ILE A 312 6.37 -31.63 4.10
N CYS A 313 5.16 -32.09 4.42
CA CYS A 313 4.11 -31.25 4.99
C CYS A 313 4.36 -30.83 6.44
N GLU A 314 5.28 -31.50 7.14
CA GLU A 314 5.63 -31.23 8.54
C GLU A 314 7.12 -30.92 8.67
N VAL A 315 7.44 -29.62 8.78
CA VAL A 315 8.80 -29.09 8.94
C VAL A 315 9.12 -29.00 10.43
N HIS A 316 10.38 -29.23 10.78
CA HIS A 316 10.89 -29.13 12.15
C HIS A 316 12.05 -28.13 12.18
N THR A 317 12.10 -27.27 13.19
CA THR A 317 13.23 -26.35 13.44
C THR A 317 13.71 -26.44 14.88
N GLU A 318 15.03 -26.35 15.03
CA GLU A 318 15.77 -26.38 16.30
C GLU A 318 16.52 -25.05 16.54
N SER A 319 16.13 -23.99 15.82
CA SER A 319 16.67 -22.63 15.95
C SER A 319 15.59 -21.52 15.86
N GLY A 320 14.33 -21.92 15.74
CA GLY A 320 13.19 -21.05 15.44
C GLY A 320 13.12 -20.58 13.98
N GLU A 321 14.15 -20.84 13.18
CA GLU A 321 14.30 -20.38 11.80
C GLU A 321 13.80 -21.44 10.80
N VAL A 322 13.02 -21.05 9.79
CA VAL A 322 12.53 -21.93 8.70
C VAL A 322 12.46 -21.18 7.37
N ASP A 323 13.08 -21.76 6.35
CA ASP A 323 12.83 -21.42 4.93
C ASP A 323 11.76 -22.35 4.32
N VAL A 324 10.77 -21.75 3.65
CA VAL A 324 9.86 -22.42 2.71
C VAL A 324 10.02 -21.79 1.32
N SER A 325 9.83 -22.56 0.25
CA SER A 325 9.92 -22.06 -1.13
C SER A 325 8.98 -22.79 -2.10
N VAL A 326 8.50 -22.07 -3.12
CA VAL A 326 7.62 -22.58 -4.18
C VAL A 326 8.21 -22.24 -5.55
N MET A 327 8.32 -23.23 -6.44
CA MET A 327 8.84 -23.08 -7.81
C MET A 327 7.72 -22.72 -8.80
N LEU A 328 7.88 -21.60 -9.49
CA LEU A 328 6.86 -20.97 -10.35
C LEU A 328 7.05 -21.32 -11.84
N ASP A 329 5.99 -21.25 -12.66
CA ASP A 329 6.18 -21.17 -14.12
C ASP A 329 6.52 -19.72 -14.49
N LYS A 330 7.56 -19.56 -15.32
CA LYS A 330 8.14 -18.26 -15.70
C LYS A 330 7.36 -17.59 -16.84
N ARG A 331 6.28 -18.23 -17.29
CA ARG A 331 5.42 -17.83 -18.41
C ARG A 331 4.19 -17.04 -17.97
N LYS A 332 3.96 -16.93 -16.66
CA LYS A 332 2.77 -16.35 -16.02
C LYS A 332 3.22 -15.46 -14.87
N PHE A 333 2.33 -14.56 -14.44
CA PHE A 333 2.51 -13.71 -13.28
C PHE A 333 1.43 -14.04 -12.24
N TYR A 334 1.71 -13.79 -10.96
CA TYR A 334 0.89 -14.29 -9.86
C TYR A 334 0.85 -13.32 -8.68
N ASP A 335 -0.31 -13.22 -8.02
CA ASP A 335 -0.48 -12.65 -6.67
C ASP A 335 -0.44 -13.78 -5.63
N PHE A 336 0.08 -13.47 -4.43
CA PHE A 336 0.35 -14.42 -3.35
C PHE A 336 -0.06 -13.85 -1.98
N ARG A 337 -0.77 -14.67 -1.20
CA ARG A 337 -1.14 -14.37 0.19
C ARG A 337 -0.78 -15.54 1.09
N TYR A 338 -0.43 -15.26 2.34
CA TYR A 338 -0.13 -16.29 3.33
C TYR A 338 -0.71 -15.94 4.71
N GLU A 339 -0.97 -16.99 5.48
CA GLU A 339 -1.35 -16.88 6.90
C GLU A 339 -0.44 -17.81 7.73
N LEU A 340 0.36 -17.23 8.63
CA LEU A 340 1.09 -17.95 9.66
C LEU A 340 0.34 -17.83 10.99
N THR A 341 0.03 -18.97 11.62
CA THR A 341 -0.67 -19.00 12.92
C THR A 341 -0.08 -20.03 13.87
N LYS A 342 -0.05 -19.76 15.17
CA LYS A 342 0.25 -20.77 16.20
C LYS A 342 -1.04 -21.49 16.61
N TYR A 343 -1.00 -22.80 16.84
CA TYR A 343 -2.20 -23.56 17.25
C TYR A 343 -1.85 -24.71 18.21
N GLY A 344 -2.76 -24.98 19.16
CA GLY A 344 -2.73 -26.18 20.00
C GLY A 344 -3.57 -27.30 19.40
N ASP A 345 -3.52 -28.50 19.97
CA ASP A 345 -4.39 -29.61 19.53
C ASP A 345 -5.85 -29.46 20.02
N GLU A 346 -6.08 -28.66 21.07
CA GLU A 346 -7.41 -28.41 21.69
C GLU A 346 -7.68 -26.91 21.98
N GLY A 347 -6.81 -26.00 21.50
CA GLY A 347 -6.88 -24.56 21.79
C GLY A 347 -7.28 -23.69 20.58
N PRO A 348 -7.70 -22.43 20.79
CA PRO A 348 -7.98 -21.49 19.71
C PRO A 348 -6.72 -21.22 18.87
N THR A 349 -6.91 -20.86 17.60
CA THR A 349 -5.81 -20.48 16.70
C THR A 349 -5.32 -19.07 17.05
N ILE A 350 -4.03 -18.95 17.38
CA ILE A 350 -3.41 -17.70 17.84
C ILE A 350 -2.70 -17.04 16.65
N ARG A 351 -3.12 -15.82 16.31
CA ARG A 351 -2.56 -15.01 15.22
C ARG A 351 -1.44 -14.04 15.63
N ALA A 352 -1.26 -13.82 16.94
CA ALA A 352 -0.33 -12.81 17.47
C ALA A 352 0.49 -13.33 18.66
N TYR A 353 1.66 -12.72 18.86
CA TYR A 353 2.51 -12.86 20.05
C TYR A 353 2.90 -11.47 20.54
N ASN A 354 2.59 -11.14 21.81
CA ASN A 354 2.85 -9.81 22.39
C ASN A 354 2.38 -8.64 21.50
N ASN A 355 1.15 -8.74 20.97
CA ASN A 355 0.50 -7.82 20.02
C ASN A 355 1.16 -7.70 18.62
N ILE A 356 2.19 -8.48 18.32
CA ILE A 356 2.81 -8.58 16.97
C ILE A 356 2.16 -9.76 16.23
N LEU A 357 1.71 -9.59 14.99
CA LEU A 357 1.14 -10.69 14.22
C LEU A 357 2.25 -11.66 13.75
N TYR A 358 1.97 -12.96 13.71
CA TYR A 358 2.95 -13.93 13.19
C TYR A 358 3.28 -13.69 11.70
N ASN A 359 2.37 -13.10 10.91
CA ASN A 359 2.67 -12.68 9.55
C ASN A 359 3.82 -11.64 9.46
N GLN A 360 4.01 -10.81 10.50
CA GLN A 360 5.12 -9.86 10.60
C GLN A 360 6.48 -10.52 10.92
N MET A 361 6.50 -11.84 11.11
CA MET A 361 7.72 -12.63 11.39
C MET A 361 8.11 -13.49 10.18
N VAL A 362 7.53 -13.18 9.01
CA VAL A 362 7.75 -13.85 7.73
C VAL A 362 8.23 -12.82 6.71
N PHE A 363 9.34 -13.12 6.05
CA PHE A 363 9.87 -12.35 4.93
C PHE A 363 9.58 -13.10 3.62
N MET A 364 8.53 -12.67 2.90
CA MET A 364 8.18 -13.22 1.59
C MET A 364 8.88 -12.44 0.47
N VAL A 365 9.78 -13.11 -0.25
CA VAL A 365 10.55 -12.55 -1.38
C VAL A 365 10.40 -13.38 -2.65
N GLY A 366 10.02 -12.72 -3.74
CA GLY A 366 9.72 -13.37 -5.03
C GLY A 366 10.78 -13.14 -6.11
N THR A 367 10.85 -14.09 -7.04
CA THR A 367 11.63 -14.01 -8.29
C THR A 367 10.85 -14.69 -9.41
N GLU A 368 11.25 -14.48 -10.67
CA GLU A 368 10.68 -15.13 -11.87
C GLU A 368 10.63 -16.68 -11.81
N LYS A 369 11.35 -17.32 -10.89
CA LYS A 369 11.56 -18.79 -10.86
C LYS A 369 11.07 -19.43 -9.56
N GLN A 370 11.09 -18.67 -8.47
CA GLN A 370 10.78 -19.15 -7.12
C GLN A 370 10.24 -18.01 -6.25
N LEU A 371 9.27 -18.34 -5.40
CA LEU A 371 8.87 -17.54 -4.24
C LEU A 371 9.49 -18.16 -2.99
N LYS A 372 10.01 -17.34 -2.07
CA LYS A 372 10.56 -17.78 -0.78
C LYS A 372 9.82 -17.13 0.39
N PHE A 373 9.76 -17.86 1.49
CA PHE A 373 9.27 -17.41 2.80
C PHE A 373 10.33 -17.75 3.84
N HIS A 374 11.00 -16.75 4.40
CA HIS A 374 11.90 -16.91 5.53
C HIS A 374 11.14 -16.58 6.82
N ILE A 375 11.20 -17.46 7.83
CA ILE A 375 10.30 -17.42 9.00
C ILE A 375 11.12 -17.52 10.29
N GLU A 376 10.92 -16.57 11.21
CA GLU A 376 11.64 -16.46 12.49
C GLU A 376 10.65 -16.57 13.66
N LEU A 377 10.61 -17.72 14.35
CA LEU A 377 9.59 -18.05 15.34
C LEU A 377 10.00 -17.73 16.79
N PRO A 378 9.25 -16.88 17.53
CA PRO A 378 9.65 -16.38 18.85
C PRO A 378 9.35 -17.34 20.02
N GLU A 379 8.65 -18.44 19.79
CA GLU A 379 8.27 -19.40 20.84
C GLU A 379 8.31 -20.86 20.34
N ILE A 380 8.46 -21.81 21.27
CA ILE A 380 8.13 -23.22 21.04
C ILE A 380 6.65 -23.36 20.65
N GLY A 381 6.35 -24.24 19.70
CA GLY A 381 4.98 -24.64 19.41
C GLY A 381 4.78 -25.30 18.04
N LYS A 382 3.51 -25.57 17.74
CA LYS A 382 3.05 -25.94 16.39
C LYS A 382 2.51 -24.69 15.71
N TYR A 383 3.02 -24.45 14.51
CA TYR A 383 2.62 -23.36 13.64
C TYR A 383 2.06 -23.92 12.34
N LYS A 384 1.08 -23.25 11.76
CA LYS A 384 0.44 -23.57 10.48
C LYS A 384 0.73 -22.42 9.53
N LEU A 385 1.29 -22.73 8.37
CA LEU A 385 1.48 -21.81 7.26
C LEU A 385 0.58 -22.27 6.11
N ASP A 386 -0.49 -21.53 5.83
CA ASP A 386 -1.27 -21.68 4.59
C ASP A 386 -0.79 -20.64 3.58
N ILE A 387 -0.45 -21.08 2.36
CA ILE A 387 -0.07 -20.21 1.23
C ILE A 387 -1.14 -20.34 0.14
N SER A 388 -1.63 -19.21 -0.34
CA SER A 388 -2.65 -19.08 -1.39
C SER A 388 -2.14 -18.19 -2.53
N ALA A 389 -2.62 -18.42 -3.74
CA ALA A 389 -2.19 -17.67 -4.92
C ALA A 389 -3.30 -17.55 -5.96
N LYS A 390 -3.15 -16.60 -6.89
CA LYS A 390 -3.88 -16.55 -8.16
C LYS A 390 -2.96 -16.16 -9.30
N GLU A 391 -3.42 -16.35 -10.53
CA GLU A 391 -2.81 -15.74 -11.70
C GLU A 391 -3.17 -14.25 -11.73
N LEU A 392 -2.21 -13.38 -12.09
CA LEU A 392 -2.39 -11.94 -11.96
C LEU A 392 -3.41 -11.41 -12.98
N ASP A 393 -3.31 -11.91 -14.20
CA ASP A 393 -4.15 -11.62 -15.37
C ASP A 393 -5.63 -12.07 -15.22
N ASP A 394 -5.97 -12.79 -14.14
CA ASP A 394 -7.31 -13.28 -13.83
C ASP A 394 -7.91 -12.44 -12.68
N GLU A 395 -8.52 -11.30 -13.02
CA GLU A 395 -9.10 -10.36 -12.04
C GLU A 395 -10.21 -11.01 -11.19
N ASP A 396 -11.12 -11.73 -11.85
CA ASP A 396 -12.25 -12.47 -11.23
C ASP A 396 -11.81 -13.59 -10.28
N ALA A 397 -10.58 -14.12 -10.42
CA ALA A 397 -10.08 -15.17 -9.54
C ALA A 397 -9.84 -14.69 -8.09
N TRP A 398 -10.36 -15.48 -7.15
CA TRP A 398 -10.04 -15.39 -5.73
C TRP A 398 -8.81 -16.24 -5.38
N HIS A 399 -8.11 -15.87 -4.30
CA HIS A 399 -6.91 -16.55 -3.81
C HIS A 399 -7.23 -17.94 -3.26
N LYS A 400 -7.01 -18.98 -4.05
CA LYS A 400 -7.13 -20.37 -3.58
C LYS A 400 -5.82 -20.85 -2.97
N ARG A 401 -5.91 -21.67 -1.93
CA ARG A 401 -4.75 -22.27 -1.27
C ARG A 401 -3.99 -23.17 -2.26
N VAL A 402 -2.66 -23.02 -2.31
CA VAL A 402 -1.75 -23.83 -3.14
C VAL A 402 -0.92 -24.82 -2.32
N VAL A 403 -0.50 -24.46 -1.10
CA VAL A 403 0.21 -25.38 -0.20
C VAL A 403 -0.05 -25.05 1.26
N GLN A 404 -0.06 -26.08 2.11
CA GLN A 404 -0.07 -25.95 3.57
C GLN A 404 1.11 -26.69 4.20
N TYR A 405 1.73 -26.04 5.19
CA TYR A 405 2.75 -26.61 6.06
C TYR A 405 2.35 -26.54 7.52
N VAL A 406 2.79 -27.53 8.30
CA VAL A 406 2.92 -27.43 9.76
C VAL A 406 4.40 -27.33 10.10
N ILE A 407 4.74 -26.35 10.92
CA ILE A 407 6.10 -26.11 11.42
C ILE A 407 6.11 -26.41 12.91
N ARG A 408 7.00 -27.32 13.34
CA ARG A 408 7.27 -27.58 14.76
C ARG A 408 8.54 -26.85 15.20
N CYS A 409 8.35 -25.83 16.02
CA CYS A 409 9.44 -25.08 16.65
C CYS A 409 9.84 -25.76 17.97
N ARG A 410 11.08 -26.23 18.08
CA ARG A 410 11.65 -26.89 19.27
C ARG A 410 12.45 -25.96 20.17
N GLU A 411 13.15 -24.99 19.59
CA GLU A 411 13.80 -23.88 20.28
C GLU A 411 13.45 -22.58 19.54
N PRO A 412 13.20 -21.46 20.23
CA PRO A 412 12.78 -20.21 19.62
C PRO A 412 13.96 -19.39 19.09
N LYS A 413 13.68 -18.50 18.14
CA LYS A 413 14.57 -17.44 17.70
C LYS A 413 14.42 -16.25 18.65
N PHE A 414 15.43 -15.92 19.46
CA PHE A 414 15.34 -14.82 20.44
C PHE A 414 15.49 -13.44 19.82
N ASP A 415 16.37 -13.35 18.83
CA ASP A 415 16.69 -12.20 17.99
C ASP A 415 15.81 -12.15 16.73
N TYR A 416 14.54 -12.60 16.86
CA TYR A 416 13.60 -12.68 15.75
C TYR A 416 13.29 -11.30 15.15
N LYS A 417 13.38 -11.20 13.82
CA LYS A 417 13.01 -9.96 13.12
C LYS A 417 11.50 -9.76 13.09
N VAL A 418 11.09 -8.50 13.24
CA VAL A 418 9.70 -8.05 13.12
C VAL A 418 9.62 -7.04 11.99
N TYR A 419 8.92 -7.41 10.94
CA TYR A 419 8.66 -6.56 9.78
C TYR A 419 7.42 -5.67 10.05
N PRO A 420 7.37 -4.43 9.54
CA PRO A 420 6.22 -3.55 9.75
C PRO A 420 4.90 -4.16 9.28
N TYR A 421 3.81 -3.86 9.99
CA TYR A 421 2.46 -4.27 9.56
C TYR A 421 2.13 -3.55 8.25
N GLN A 422 1.66 -4.31 7.26
CA GLN A 422 1.26 -3.86 5.93
C GLN A 422 0.16 -4.83 5.45
N ASP A 423 -0.79 -4.36 4.65
CA ASP A 423 -1.89 -5.21 4.15
C ASP A 423 -1.42 -6.26 3.13
N GLU A 424 -0.28 -6.01 2.48
CA GLU A 424 0.40 -6.96 1.58
C GLU A 424 1.86 -7.16 2.01
N TYR A 425 2.16 -8.32 2.64
CA TYR A 425 3.47 -8.66 3.19
C TYR A 425 4.52 -9.10 2.14
N ARG A 426 4.64 -8.36 1.02
CA ARG A 426 5.52 -8.67 -0.12
C ARG A 426 6.80 -7.81 -0.15
N TRP A 427 7.95 -8.43 -0.48
CA TRP A 427 9.27 -7.80 -0.55
C TRP A 427 10.04 -8.18 -1.83
N GLY A 428 10.83 -7.25 -2.38
CA GLY A 428 11.46 -7.35 -3.69
C GLY A 428 10.54 -6.92 -4.83
N LEU A 429 10.98 -7.17 -6.07
CA LEU A 429 10.26 -6.84 -7.31
C LEU A 429 9.79 -8.14 -8.00
N PHE A 430 8.51 -8.44 -7.84
CA PHE A 430 7.79 -9.57 -8.45
C PHE A 430 6.29 -9.20 -8.59
N GLY A 431 5.47 -10.13 -9.09
CA GLY A 431 4.04 -9.83 -9.35
C GLY A 431 3.88 -8.76 -10.43
N GLU A 432 3.10 -7.73 -10.13
CA GLU A 432 2.78 -6.54 -10.94
C GLU A 432 4.03 -5.87 -11.50
N GLY A 433 5.07 -5.67 -10.67
CA GLY A 433 6.33 -5.09 -11.15
C GLY A 433 6.99 -5.93 -12.24
N LYS A 434 6.83 -7.26 -12.20
CA LYS A 434 7.33 -8.16 -13.25
C LYS A 434 6.38 -8.26 -14.46
N PHE A 435 5.08 -8.15 -14.24
CA PHE A 435 4.07 -8.08 -15.31
C PHE A 435 4.25 -6.83 -16.18
N LEU A 436 4.55 -5.69 -15.56
CA LEU A 436 4.95 -4.44 -16.26
C LEU A 436 6.34 -4.51 -16.92
N GLY A 437 7.06 -5.63 -16.78
CA GLY A 437 8.37 -5.84 -17.40
C GLY A 437 9.55 -5.17 -16.70
N LEU A 438 9.38 -4.64 -15.48
CA LEU A 438 10.47 -4.02 -14.72
C LEU A 438 11.52 -5.07 -14.30
N SER A 439 12.75 -4.60 -14.07
CA SER A 439 13.79 -5.38 -13.40
C SER A 439 14.58 -4.50 -12.43
N THR A 440 15.29 -5.10 -11.47
CA THR A 440 15.93 -4.39 -10.36
C THR A 440 17.35 -4.87 -10.14
N SER A 441 18.23 -3.99 -9.67
CA SER A 441 19.56 -4.37 -9.17
C SER A 441 19.50 -5.16 -7.85
N VAL A 442 18.38 -5.05 -7.10
CA VAL A 442 18.20 -5.65 -5.76
C VAL A 442 17.13 -6.74 -5.80
N VAL A 443 17.54 -7.98 -6.06
CA VAL A 443 16.62 -9.13 -6.15
C VAL A 443 16.18 -9.67 -4.78
N GLU A 444 16.97 -9.42 -3.72
CA GLU A 444 16.75 -10.02 -2.40
C GLU A 444 15.68 -9.32 -1.54
N GLY A 445 15.12 -8.20 -2.02
CA GLY A 445 14.12 -7.42 -1.26
C GLY A 445 14.68 -6.66 -0.05
N ILE A 446 15.98 -6.77 0.23
CA ILE A 446 16.68 -6.09 1.32
C ILE A 446 17.78 -5.20 0.73
N ILE A 447 17.90 -3.97 1.23
CA ILE A 447 18.97 -3.03 0.90
C ILE A 447 19.78 -2.76 2.17
N GLN A 448 21.11 -2.77 2.07
CA GLN A 448 22.02 -2.45 3.17
C GLN A 448 22.50 -1.00 3.04
N ALA A 449 22.24 -0.18 4.06
CA ALA A 449 22.63 1.23 4.12
C ALA A 449 23.57 1.45 5.32
N PRO A 450 24.87 1.09 5.21
CA PRO A 450 25.79 1.11 6.35
C PRO A 450 26.05 2.54 6.87
N GLU A 451 26.17 3.52 5.98
CA GLU A 451 26.39 4.94 6.30
C GLU A 451 25.13 5.79 6.08
N GLY A 452 23.95 5.19 6.16
CA GLY A 452 22.67 5.90 6.05
C GLY A 452 22.28 6.38 4.66
N ILE A 453 23.02 6.00 3.62
CA ILE A 453 22.66 6.21 2.22
C ILE A 453 22.24 4.87 1.61
N ALA A 454 21.11 4.85 0.91
CA ALA A 454 20.61 3.70 0.18
C ALA A 454 20.46 4.03 -1.32
N GLU A 455 21.19 3.32 -2.19
CA GLU A 455 21.00 3.35 -3.64
C GLU A 455 20.38 2.03 -4.12
N PHE A 456 19.36 2.09 -4.98
CA PHE A 456 18.92 0.95 -5.78
C PHE A 456 18.44 1.39 -7.16
N ARG A 457 18.29 0.44 -8.09
CA ARG A 457 17.97 0.74 -9.49
C ARG A 457 16.85 -0.13 -10.00
N ILE A 458 15.94 0.46 -10.77
CA ILE A 458 14.90 -0.24 -11.51
C ILE A 458 15.05 0.09 -12.99
N ALA A 459 15.32 -0.92 -13.81
CA ALA A 459 15.32 -0.78 -15.25
C ALA A 459 13.89 -0.91 -15.79
N LEU A 460 13.50 0.07 -16.61
CA LEU A 460 12.24 0.13 -17.33
C LEU A 460 12.20 -0.91 -18.47
N PRO A 461 11.02 -1.40 -18.87
CA PRO A 461 10.89 -2.24 -20.04
C PRO A 461 11.25 -1.47 -21.33
N SER A 462 11.86 -2.17 -22.29
CA SER A 462 12.17 -1.61 -23.62
C SER A 462 10.97 -1.62 -24.59
N ASN A 463 9.76 -1.35 -24.09
CA ASN A 463 8.51 -1.37 -24.86
C ASN A 463 7.91 0.04 -24.99
N ASP A 464 6.84 0.19 -25.77
CA ASP A 464 6.19 1.49 -26.04
C ASP A 464 5.45 2.11 -24.82
N LYS A 465 5.60 1.56 -23.59
CA LYS A 465 4.97 2.08 -22.37
C LYS A 465 5.91 3.03 -21.63
N GLU A 466 5.65 4.33 -21.72
CA GLU A 466 6.30 5.32 -20.86
C GLU A 466 5.76 5.17 -19.43
N LEU A 467 6.47 4.42 -18.58
CA LEU A 467 6.15 4.25 -17.15
C LEU A 467 6.79 5.36 -16.32
N VAL A 468 6.01 5.92 -15.39
CA VAL A 468 6.48 6.83 -14.34
C VAL A 468 6.52 6.05 -13.02
N LEU A 469 7.65 6.11 -12.31
CA LEU A 469 7.80 5.53 -10.97
C LEU A 469 7.78 6.63 -9.90
N ARG A 470 7.34 6.26 -8.68
CA ARG A 470 7.49 7.08 -7.46
C ARG A 470 7.80 6.17 -6.28
N GLU A 471 8.86 6.49 -5.56
CA GLU A 471 9.18 5.92 -4.27
C GLU A 471 8.47 6.64 -3.12
N THR A 472 8.23 5.92 -2.03
CA THR A 472 8.00 6.47 -0.70
C THR A 472 8.82 5.67 0.31
N ALA A 473 9.19 6.26 1.45
CA ALA A 473 9.90 5.57 2.51
C ALA A 473 9.35 5.92 3.91
N GLU A 474 9.37 4.98 4.83
CA GLU A 474 8.87 5.17 6.21
C GLU A 474 9.61 4.27 7.21
N ASN A 475 9.62 4.67 8.49
CA ASN A 475 9.89 3.76 9.61
C ASN A 475 9.03 4.12 10.84
N SER A 476 9.23 3.42 11.95
CA SER A 476 8.45 3.60 13.19
C SER A 476 8.64 4.95 13.91
N SER A 477 9.55 5.80 13.44
CA SER A 477 9.85 7.15 13.97
C SER A 477 9.70 8.25 12.92
N TYR A 478 9.69 7.91 11.63
CA TYR A 478 9.69 8.82 10.50
C TYR A 478 8.64 8.39 9.46
N GLY A 479 7.53 9.12 9.37
CA GLY A 479 6.48 8.88 8.37
C GLY A 479 6.86 9.33 6.96
N ARG A 480 6.09 8.91 5.96
CA ARG A 480 6.37 9.15 4.53
C ARG A 480 6.67 10.60 4.21
N ASP A 481 5.79 11.52 4.59
CA ASP A 481 5.89 12.96 4.33
C ASP A 481 7.21 13.58 4.81
N TYR A 482 7.78 13.06 5.91
CA TYR A 482 9.08 13.50 6.42
C TYR A 482 10.26 12.89 5.64
N MET A 483 10.09 11.70 5.07
CA MET A 483 11.11 11.00 4.27
C MET A 483 11.10 11.40 2.79
N GLU A 484 10.00 11.93 2.23
CA GLU A 484 9.96 12.34 0.80
C GLU A 484 11.02 13.39 0.46
N GLN A 485 11.28 14.33 1.37
CA GLN A 485 12.35 15.34 1.25
C GLN A 485 13.77 14.74 1.34
N TYR A 486 13.89 13.45 1.64
CA TYR A 486 15.16 12.72 1.76
C TYR A 486 15.26 11.56 0.75
N SER A 487 14.34 11.49 -0.22
CA SER A 487 14.48 10.63 -1.40
C SER A 487 14.72 11.45 -2.67
N CYS A 488 15.40 10.82 -3.63
CA CYS A 488 15.79 11.36 -4.92
C CYS A 488 15.67 10.25 -5.95
N GLN A 489 15.09 10.53 -7.12
CA GLN A 489 15.20 9.62 -8.26
C GLN A 489 15.69 10.33 -9.53
N TYR A 490 16.52 9.65 -10.30
CA TYR A 490 17.02 10.15 -11.58
C TYR A 490 17.16 9.03 -12.62
N ARG A 491 16.91 9.37 -13.89
CA ARG A 491 16.96 8.41 -15.00
C ARG A 491 18.30 8.49 -15.74
N ILE A 492 18.99 7.34 -15.87
CA ILE A 492 20.16 7.12 -16.74
C ILE A 492 19.76 6.10 -17.81
N GLY A 493 19.60 6.54 -19.06
CA GLY A 493 19.16 5.66 -20.14
C GLY A 493 17.78 5.07 -19.83
N ASP A 494 17.69 3.76 -19.63
CA ASP A 494 16.46 3.06 -19.23
C ASP A 494 16.47 2.59 -17.76
N GLU A 495 17.50 2.93 -16.97
CA GLU A 495 17.50 2.75 -15.52
C GLU A 495 16.97 4.00 -14.82
N ILE A 496 16.03 3.83 -13.88
CA ILE A 496 15.77 4.81 -12.82
C ILE A 496 16.58 4.40 -11.59
N VAL A 497 17.41 5.31 -11.11
CA VAL A 497 18.18 5.18 -9.87
C VAL A 497 17.44 5.91 -8.76
N PHE A 498 17.22 5.22 -7.65
CA PHE A 498 16.64 5.77 -6.42
C PHE A 498 17.74 5.90 -5.37
N LEU A 499 17.78 7.06 -4.70
CA LEU A 499 18.77 7.42 -3.70
C LEU A 499 18.07 8.01 -2.47
N LEU A 500 18.29 7.43 -1.29
CA LEU A 500 17.64 7.85 -0.06
C LEU A 500 18.66 8.13 1.05
N LYS A 501 18.50 9.27 1.73
CA LYS A 501 19.17 9.60 3.00
C LYS A 501 18.31 9.14 4.17
N LEU A 502 18.90 8.40 5.10
CA LEU A 502 18.21 7.79 6.23
C LEU A 502 18.63 8.51 7.53
N PRO A 503 17.71 9.17 8.26
CA PRO A 503 18.05 9.98 9.44
C PRO A 503 18.84 9.25 10.53
N ASP A 504 18.57 7.95 10.70
CA ASP A 504 18.98 7.20 11.88
C ASP A 504 19.22 5.73 11.53
N HIS A 505 19.89 5.00 12.42
CA HIS A 505 19.97 3.55 12.35
C HIS A 505 18.58 2.89 12.49
N GLY A 506 18.38 1.71 11.88
CA GLY A 506 17.14 0.93 11.98
C GLY A 506 16.61 0.42 10.65
N SER A 507 15.42 -0.20 10.69
CA SER A 507 14.75 -0.75 9.51
C SER A 507 13.75 0.24 8.93
N TYR A 508 13.92 0.60 7.67
CA TYR A 508 12.98 1.42 6.90
C TYR A 508 12.27 0.55 5.85
N VAL A 509 11.02 0.89 5.54
CA VAL A 509 10.30 0.36 4.38
C VAL A 509 10.42 1.37 3.26
N CYS A 510 10.87 0.95 2.08
CA CYS A 510 10.72 1.72 0.86
C CYS A 510 9.72 1.01 -0.05
N GLN A 511 8.74 1.73 -0.57
CA GLN A 511 7.76 1.25 -1.54
C GLN A 511 7.99 1.99 -2.85
N VAL A 512 7.86 1.31 -4.00
CA VAL A 512 7.84 1.96 -5.31
C VAL A 512 6.53 1.63 -6.01
N TYR A 513 5.89 2.66 -6.49
CA TYR A 513 4.65 2.64 -7.24
C TYR A 513 4.92 2.99 -8.70
N ALA A 514 4.10 2.50 -9.62
CA ALA A 514 4.14 2.84 -11.04
C ALA A 514 2.78 3.38 -11.53
N LYS A 515 2.81 4.11 -12.65
CA LYS A 515 1.65 4.33 -13.54
C LYS A 515 2.12 4.62 -14.98
N GLU A 516 1.22 4.58 -15.96
CA GLU A 516 1.53 4.95 -17.34
C GLU A 516 1.43 6.47 -17.54
N GLN A 517 2.32 7.01 -18.39
CA GLN A 517 2.48 8.45 -18.56
C GLN A 517 1.30 9.03 -19.34
N GLY A 518 0.41 9.74 -18.63
CA GLY A 518 -0.81 10.32 -19.18
C GLY A 518 -2.08 9.83 -18.49
N GLU A 519 -1.99 8.86 -17.58
CA GLU A 519 -3.09 8.49 -16.68
C GLU A 519 -3.26 9.58 -15.61
N ASP A 520 -4.50 10.05 -15.41
CA ASP A 520 -4.85 11.03 -14.37
C ASP A 520 -4.85 10.41 -12.95
N ASP A 521 -4.83 9.08 -12.83
CA ASP A 521 -4.91 8.36 -11.57
C ASP A 521 -3.72 8.62 -10.62
N GLU A 522 -3.96 8.48 -9.33
CA GLU A 522 -2.91 8.51 -8.31
C GLU A 522 -1.96 7.29 -8.43
N PHE A 523 -0.77 7.38 -7.85
CA PHE A 523 0.22 6.29 -7.82
C PHE A 523 -0.27 5.12 -6.92
N SER A 524 -1.21 4.34 -7.43
CA SER A 524 -1.92 3.28 -6.71
C SER A 524 -1.26 1.90 -6.89
N GLN A 525 -0.68 1.62 -8.05
CA GLN A 525 -0.08 0.32 -8.35
C GLN A 525 1.30 0.15 -7.72
N LEU A 526 1.36 -0.51 -6.57
CA LEU A 526 2.60 -0.92 -5.90
C LEU A 526 3.34 -1.97 -6.76
N VAL A 527 4.56 -1.66 -7.21
CA VAL A 527 5.36 -2.56 -8.08
C VAL A 527 6.51 -3.28 -7.38
N CYS A 528 7.06 -2.71 -6.30
CA CYS A 528 8.00 -3.40 -5.42
C CYS A 528 8.09 -2.74 -4.03
N ARG A 529 8.62 -3.48 -3.05
CA ARG A 529 8.92 -2.97 -1.71
C ARG A 529 10.28 -3.49 -1.24
N TYR A 530 11.11 -2.64 -0.67
CA TYR A 530 12.41 -2.99 -0.09
C TYR A 530 12.45 -2.74 1.41
N LEU A 531 13.09 -3.64 2.14
CA LEU A 531 13.49 -3.44 3.53
C LEU A 531 14.89 -2.83 3.54
N ILE A 532 15.01 -1.56 3.91
CA ILE A 532 16.31 -0.89 4.01
C ILE A 532 16.83 -1.00 5.44
N ILE A 533 17.96 -1.68 5.63
CA ILE A 533 18.61 -1.86 6.93
C ILE A 533 19.71 -0.81 7.06
N CYS A 534 19.44 0.21 7.86
CA CYS A 534 20.36 1.29 8.17
C CYS A 534 21.21 0.93 9.40
N SER A 535 22.54 0.96 9.28
CA SER A 535 23.44 0.69 10.42
C SER A 535 23.76 1.93 11.25
N LYS A 536 23.72 3.11 10.62
CA LYS A 536 24.09 4.42 11.16
C LYS A 536 23.42 5.49 10.31
N GLY A 537 22.84 6.52 10.93
CA GLY A 537 22.19 7.62 10.21
C GLY A 537 23.14 8.37 9.27
N CYS A 538 22.59 8.92 8.18
CA CYS A 538 23.35 9.67 7.19
C CYS A 538 24.03 10.88 7.87
N PRO A 539 25.34 11.13 7.64
CA PRO A 539 26.02 12.24 8.28
C PRO A 539 25.42 13.61 7.94
N ASP A 540 25.06 13.79 6.67
CA ASP A 540 24.31 14.93 6.16
C ASP A 540 22.83 14.59 6.03
N MET A 541 21.97 15.37 6.69
CA MET A 541 20.52 15.32 6.56
C MET A 541 19.95 16.64 6.02
N THR A 542 20.71 17.34 5.16
CA THR A 542 20.16 18.41 4.31
C THR A 542 19.13 17.80 3.36
N PRO A 543 17.86 18.30 3.36
CA PRO A 543 16.83 17.84 2.43
C PRO A 543 17.26 17.98 0.98
N TYR A 544 16.79 17.08 0.13
CA TYR A 544 16.92 17.23 -1.30
C TYR A 544 16.01 18.37 -1.82
N PRO A 545 16.48 19.19 -2.78
CA PRO A 545 15.73 20.34 -3.27
C PRO A 545 14.56 19.94 -4.17
N SER A 546 13.37 20.52 -3.96
CA SER A 546 12.24 20.30 -4.86
C SER A 546 12.40 21.11 -6.15
N VAL A 547 12.52 20.44 -7.29
CA VAL A 547 12.57 21.05 -8.64
C VAL A 547 11.76 20.17 -9.61
N THR A 548 11.12 20.74 -10.62
CA THR A 548 10.53 19.93 -11.71
C THR A 548 11.21 20.28 -13.03
N VAL A 549 12.08 19.38 -13.51
CA VAL A 549 12.83 19.57 -14.76
C VAL A 549 12.07 18.91 -15.92
N GLY A 550 11.91 19.62 -17.03
CA GLY A 550 11.13 19.17 -18.18
C GLY A 550 11.81 18.06 -19.00
N GLN A 551 11.01 17.30 -19.75
CA GLN A 551 11.48 16.14 -20.53
C GLN A 551 12.54 16.53 -21.59
N GLY A 552 13.72 15.88 -21.52
CA GLY A 552 14.76 15.97 -22.56
C GLY A 552 16.09 15.30 -22.19
N THR A 553 16.37 14.17 -22.84
CA THR A 553 17.67 13.45 -22.94
C THR A 553 18.45 13.03 -21.67
N ASN A 554 18.76 11.72 -21.62
CA ASN A 554 19.84 11.01 -20.91
C ASN A 554 20.03 11.13 -19.38
N ASN A 555 19.81 12.30 -18.76
CA ASN A 555 20.07 12.57 -17.35
C ASN A 555 18.97 13.52 -16.81
N ILE A 556 17.83 12.96 -16.40
CA ILE A 556 16.69 13.72 -15.85
C ILE A 556 16.55 13.39 -14.37
N ILE A 557 16.48 14.41 -13.53
CA ILE A 557 16.20 14.28 -12.09
C ILE A 557 14.71 14.59 -11.86
N HIS A 558 13.99 13.65 -11.26
CA HIS A 558 12.58 13.81 -10.89
C HIS A 558 12.47 13.86 -9.36
N TRP A 559 11.91 14.96 -8.85
CA TRP A 559 11.85 15.20 -7.42
C TRP A 559 10.46 14.85 -6.84
N SER A 560 10.48 14.03 -5.79
CA SER A 560 9.32 13.60 -5.01
C SER A 560 8.83 14.72 -4.07
N GLY A 561 7.85 15.48 -4.54
CA GLY A 561 7.12 16.44 -3.72
C GLY A 561 5.70 16.66 -4.26
N SER A 562 4.75 16.98 -3.39
CA SER A 562 3.31 17.08 -3.68
C SER A 562 2.91 18.36 -4.45
N GLY A 563 3.52 18.57 -5.61
CA GLY A 563 3.22 19.66 -6.54
C GLY A 563 1.95 19.42 -7.37
N ASN A 564 0.83 20.03 -6.95
CA ASN A 564 -0.39 20.14 -7.76
C ASN A 564 -0.20 21.16 -8.92
N ASP A 565 0.68 20.83 -9.87
CA ASP A 565 0.82 21.55 -11.14
C ASP A 565 1.25 20.57 -12.26
N PRO A 566 0.31 19.78 -12.82
CA PRO A 566 0.50 19.20 -14.16
C PRO A 566 0.58 20.35 -15.15
N VAL A 567 1.80 20.78 -15.48
CA VAL A 567 2.06 21.92 -16.38
C VAL A 567 1.36 21.66 -17.71
N ARG A 568 0.27 22.42 -17.96
CA ARG A 568 -0.56 22.30 -19.17
C ARG A 568 0.27 22.58 -20.41
N LEU A 569 0.82 21.53 -21.01
CA LEU A 569 1.51 21.53 -22.31
C LEU A 569 0.51 21.75 -23.45
N ASN A 570 0.01 22.98 -23.51
CA ASN A 570 -1.00 23.40 -24.46
C ASN A 570 -0.42 23.39 -25.89
N ASN A 571 -0.93 22.47 -26.71
CA ASN A 571 -0.93 22.52 -28.17
C ASN A 571 0.43 22.71 -28.88
N SER A 572 1.12 21.60 -29.13
CA SER A 572 1.51 21.35 -30.53
C SER A 572 1.39 19.87 -30.88
N LYS A 573 0.64 19.55 -31.95
CA LYS A 573 0.65 18.22 -32.57
C LYS A 573 1.93 18.08 -33.40
N GLN A 574 3.05 17.75 -32.75
CA GLN A 574 4.20 17.17 -33.42
C GLN A 574 4.36 15.73 -32.95
N LEU A 575 4.54 14.82 -33.91
CA LEU A 575 4.58 13.38 -33.64
C LEU A 575 5.82 13.07 -32.80
N ALA A 576 5.65 12.25 -31.76
CA ALA A 576 6.77 11.46 -31.25
C ALA A 576 7.32 10.61 -32.41
N PRO A 577 8.62 10.67 -32.74
CA PRO A 577 9.18 9.90 -33.84
C PRO A 577 9.26 8.43 -33.43
N LYS A 578 8.32 7.61 -33.93
CA LYS A 578 8.39 6.15 -33.82
C LYS A 578 9.76 5.66 -34.28
N THR A 579 10.41 4.84 -33.44
CA THR A 579 11.59 4.01 -33.78
C THR A 579 12.66 4.74 -34.59
N LEU A 580 13.48 5.59 -33.94
CA LEU A 580 14.64 6.16 -34.61
C LEU A 580 15.76 5.12 -34.72
N ASN A 581 16.11 4.74 -35.95
CA ASN A 581 17.28 3.92 -36.26
C ASN A 581 18.60 4.61 -35.84
N ASN A 582 19.70 3.85 -35.89
CA ASN A 582 21.08 4.25 -35.54
C ASN A 582 21.71 5.39 -36.39
N ASP A 583 20.92 6.22 -37.09
CA ASP A 583 21.42 7.35 -37.88
C ASP A 583 21.61 8.61 -37.01
N THR A 584 22.84 8.82 -36.55
CA THR A 584 23.26 9.96 -35.73
C THR A 584 23.03 11.32 -36.42
N LYS A 585 22.04 12.10 -35.95
CA LYS A 585 21.80 13.50 -36.39
C LYS A 585 21.64 14.54 -35.26
N TYR A 586 21.83 14.09 -34.03
CA TYR A 586 22.08 14.95 -32.87
C TYR A 586 23.60 15.15 -32.74
N PRO A 587 24.09 16.32 -32.27
CA PRO A 587 25.47 16.42 -31.83
C PRO A 587 25.66 15.44 -30.67
N SER A 588 26.66 14.57 -30.75
CA SER A 588 26.95 13.56 -29.72
C SER A 588 27.59 14.22 -28.49
N ILE A 589 26.85 15.09 -27.79
CA ILE A 589 27.30 15.70 -26.55
C ILE A 589 27.26 14.62 -25.46
N VAL A 590 28.42 14.23 -24.95
CA VAL A 590 28.57 13.18 -23.94
C VAL A 590 29.30 13.75 -22.73
N PRO A 591 28.73 13.68 -21.50
CA PRO A 591 29.45 14.07 -20.30
C PRO A 591 30.59 13.09 -20.02
N VAL A 592 31.80 13.61 -19.84
CA VAL A 592 33.03 12.83 -19.68
C VAL A 592 33.47 12.79 -18.22
N SER A 593 33.54 13.96 -17.56
CA SER A 593 34.02 14.04 -16.16
C SER A 593 32.96 13.60 -15.15
N HIS A 594 31.74 14.14 -15.24
CA HIS A 594 30.65 13.87 -14.32
C HIS A 594 29.46 13.28 -15.08
N LYS A 595 29.35 11.95 -15.06
CA LYS A 595 28.35 11.19 -15.82
C LYS A 595 27.00 11.07 -15.10
N HIS A 596 27.03 11.07 -13.77
CA HIS A 596 25.83 11.08 -12.94
C HIS A 596 25.26 12.51 -12.86
N PRO A 597 23.93 12.68 -12.83
CA PRO A 597 23.31 13.99 -12.70
C PRO A 597 23.39 14.53 -11.26
N VAL A 598 23.73 13.69 -10.27
CA VAL A 598 24.06 14.14 -8.91
C VAL A 598 25.58 14.18 -8.75
N ILE A 599 26.11 15.30 -8.25
CA ILE A 599 27.52 15.54 -7.94
C ILE A 599 27.60 15.98 -6.48
N ASP A 600 27.86 15.03 -5.60
CA ASP A 600 28.07 15.31 -4.19
C ASP A 600 29.52 15.75 -3.90
N ASP A 601 29.79 16.18 -2.67
CA ASP A 601 31.15 16.34 -2.13
C ASP A 601 32.05 17.42 -2.78
N VAL A 602 31.50 18.52 -3.30
CA VAL A 602 32.33 19.66 -3.76
C VAL A 602 32.96 20.39 -2.56
N ARG A 603 34.27 20.21 -2.38
CA ARG A 603 35.04 20.62 -1.19
C ARG A 603 35.96 21.85 -1.36
N ASP A 604 36.15 22.33 -2.59
CA ASP A 604 37.06 23.45 -2.92
C ASP A 604 36.31 24.69 -3.48
N GLY A 605 34.97 24.72 -3.36
CA GLY A 605 34.13 25.80 -3.90
C GLY A 605 34.14 25.93 -5.42
N LYS A 606 34.73 24.98 -6.14
CA LYS A 606 34.96 25.01 -7.60
C LYS A 606 34.64 23.65 -8.20
N LEU A 607 34.02 23.65 -9.38
CA LEU A 607 33.74 22.44 -10.15
C LEU A 607 34.03 22.68 -11.64
N THR A 608 34.43 21.63 -12.36
CA THR A 608 34.50 21.64 -13.82
C THR A 608 33.76 20.44 -14.39
N VAL A 609 32.66 20.69 -15.09
CA VAL A 609 31.94 19.66 -15.87
C VAL A 609 32.46 19.69 -17.30
N THR A 610 33.00 18.57 -17.78
CA THR A 610 33.55 18.44 -19.13
C THR A 610 32.68 17.51 -19.98
N MET A 611 32.34 17.95 -21.19
CA MET A 611 31.61 17.18 -22.19
C MET A 611 32.39 17.11 -23.50
N GLU A 612 32.39 15.94 -24.15
CA GLU A 612 32.86 15.76 -25.53
C GLU A 612 31.70 15.99 -26.50
N THR A 613 31.98 16.46 -27.71
CA THR A 613 31.02 16.52 -28.82
C THR A 613 31.73 16.48 -30.16
N GLN A 614 31.04 16.05 -31.22
CA GLN A 614 31.60 15.96 -32.56
C GLN A 614 31.49 17.26 -33.37
N ASN A 615 30.72 18.25 -32.90
CA ASN A 615 30.49 19.53 -33.58
C ASN A 615 30.16 20.66 -32.56
N CYS A 616 31.15 21.28 -31.90
CA CYS A 616 30.90 22.47 -31.07
C CYS A 616 30.44 23.68 -31.89
N GLU A 617 31.08 23.92 -33.04
CA GLU A 617 31.01 25.12 -33.90
C GLU A 617 29.61 25.54 -34.40
N ARG A 618 28.57 24.78 -34.04
CA ARG A 618 27.17 25.08 -34.39
C ARG A 618 26.24 25.09 -33.17
N LEU A 619 26.76 25.27 -31.96
CA LEU A 619 25.99 25.18 -30.72
C LEU A 619 26.19 26.40 -29.82
N VAL A 620 25.10 27.14 -29.61
CA VAL A 620 25.00 28.20 -28.60
C VAL A 620 24.48 27.56 -27.31
N PHE A 621 25.21 27.74 -26.21
CA PHE A 621 24.84 27.21 -24.88
C PHE A 621 24.32 28.32 -23.97
N ASN A 622 23.34 27.99 -23.13
CA ASN A 622 22.88 28.84 -22.04
C ASN A 622 22.83 28.03 -20.75
N THR A 623 23.41 28.56 -19.67
CA THR A 623 23.50 27.91 -18.36
C THR A 623 22.67 28.68 -17.35
N CYS A 624 21.65 28.03 -16.79
CA CYS A 624 20.92 28.58 -15.64
C CYS A 624 21.36 27.82 -14.38
N MET A 625 22.11 28.48 -13.50
CA MET A 625 22.50 27.94 -12.20
C MET A 625 21.71 28.61 -11.09
N ARG A 626 21.16 27.83 -10.16
CA ARG A 626 20.43 28.34 -8.99
C ARG A 626 20.92 27.69 -7.72
N TYR A 627 21.09 28.49 -6.68
CA TYR A 627 21.25 28.03 -5.31
C TYR A 627 19.86 27.86 -4.69
N GLN A 628 19.63 26.77 -3.96
CA GLN A 628 18.36 26.52 -3.29
C GLN A 628 18.53 26.68 -1.77
N HIS A 629 17.68 27.53 -1.18
CA HIS A 629 17.64 27.82 0.25
C HIS A 629 16.82 26.79 1.03
N ASP A 630 17.03 26.72 2.35
CA ASP A 630 16.27 25.88 3.28
C ASP A 630 14.76 26.23 3.33
N ASP A 631 14.39 27.47 2.99
CA ASP A 631 13.00 27.92 2.84
C ASP A 631 12.38 27.56 1.48
N ASN A 632 13.12 26.79 0.67
CA ASN A 632 12.78 26.34 -0.67
C ASN A 632 12.69 27.47 -1.74
N THR A 633 13.18 28.67 -1.43
CA THR A 633 13.41 29.72 -2.44
C THR A 633 14.69 29.45 -3.24
N ASN A 634 14.82 30.11 -4.40
CA ASN A 634 15.93 29.92 -5.32
C ASN A 634 16.58 31.27 -5.68
N GLU A 635 17.89 31.39 -5.48
CA GLU A 635 18.70 32.51 -5.96
C GLU A 635 19.39 32.13 -7.28
N GLU A 636 19.42 33.04 -8.25
CA GLU A 636 20.12 32.80 -9.52
C GLU A 636 21.62 33.15 -9.41
N TYR A 637 22.46 32.17 -9.74
CA TYR A 637 23.93 32.23 -9.72
C TYR A 637 24.54 31.95 -11.10
N SER A 638 23.79 32.16 -12.19
CA SER A 638 24.21 31.89 -13.57
C SER A 638 25.49 32.62 -13.98
N GLU A 639 25.79 33.79 -13.39
CA GLU A 639 27.05 34.54 -13.58
C GLU A 639 28.29 33.88 -12.92
N TYR A 640 28.12 32.84 -12.11
CA TYR A 640 29.20 32.04 -11.52
C TYR A 640 29.50 30.77 -12.34
N VAL A 641 29.01 30.71 -13.58
CA VAL A 641 29.32 29.66 -14.57
C VAL A 641 29.93 30.28 -15.82
N ILE A 642 31.08 29.79 -16.27
CA ILE A 642 31.70 30.15 -17.55
C ILE A 642 31.88 28.90 -18.43
N VAL A 643 31.65 29.03 -19.74
CA VAL A 643 31.66 27.91 -20.68
C VAL A 643 32.80 28.09 -21.68
N HIS A 644 33.91 27.38 -21.46
CA HIS A 644 35.00 27.34 -22.42
C HIS A 644 34.71 26.30 -23.50
N ARG A 645 34.86 26.67 -24.78
CA ARG A 645 34.55 25.83 -25.93
C ARG A 645 35.81 25.57 -26.75
N THR A 646 35.89 24.38 -27.33
CA THR A 646 36.86 23.94 -28.33
C THR A 646 36.11 23.10 -29.37
N PRO A 647 36.62 22.86 -30.59
CA PRO A 647 35.87 22.12 -31.62
C PRO A 647 35.30 20.76 -31.20
N SER A 648 35.94 20.08 -30.24
CA SER A 648 35.54 18.75 -29.73
C SER A 648 35.15 18.66 -28.25
N THR A 649 35.38 19.71 -27.44
CA THR A 649 35.06 19.67 -25.98
C THR A 649 34.48 20.97 -25.45
N LEU A 650 33.63 20.83 -24.43
CA LEU A 650 32.99 21.89 -23.65
C LEU A 650 33.44 21.74 -22.19
N ARG A 651 33.93 22.82 -21.57
CA ARG A 651 34.28 22.86 -20.14
C ARG A 651 33.46 23.94 -19.44
N PHE A 652 32.49 23.50 -18.64
CA PHE A 652 31.70 24.36 -17.75
C PHE A 652 32.49 24.52 -16.44
N GLN A 653 33.15 25.66 -16.25
CA GLN A 653 33.80 26.01 -14.99
C GLN A 653 32.81 26.75 -14.10
N ILE A 654 32.72 26.34 -12.84
CA ILE A 654 31.69 26.77 -11.90
C ILE A 654 32.35 27.19 -10.59
N ARG A 655 31.90 28.31 -10.01
CA ARG A 655 32.29 28.82 -8.68
C ARG A 655 31.08 28.80 -7.74
N PHE A 656 31.28 28.48 -6.47
CA PHE A 656 30.19 28.41 -5.47
C PHE A 656 30.47 29.35 -4.29
N PRO A 657 29.72 30.46 -4.14
CA PRO A 657 29.89 31.41 -3.04
C PRO A 657 29.22 30.96 -1.71
N LYS A 658 28.40 29.90 -1.73
CA LYS A 658 27.73 29.34 -0.53
C LYS A 658 27.91 27.81 -0.49
N SER A 659 27.88 27.23 0.71
CA SER A 659 27.67 25.79 0.90
C SER A 659 26.18 25.45 0.79
N GLY A 660 25.83 24.28 0.26
CA GLY A 660 24.44 23.84 0.07
C GLY A 660 24.20 23.26 -1.32
N PHE A 661 22.93 23.21 -1.74
CA PHE A 661 22.54 22.65 -3.04
C PHE A 661 22.47 23.70 -4.15
N TYR A 662 23.08 23.38 -5.28
CA TYR A 662 22.96 24.10 -6.54
C TYR A 662 22.32 23.20 -7.61
N SER A 663 21.40 23.76 -8.40
CA SER A 663 20.91 23.15 -9.64
C SER A 663 21.53 23.87 -10.84
N LEU A 664 22.18 23.12 -11.74
CA LEU A 664 22.78 23.61 -12.98
C LEU A 664 22.04 23.02 -14.17
N ASN A 665 21.31 23.86 -14.90
CA ASN A 665 20.59 23.49 -16.11
C ASN A 665 21.34 23.98 -17.35
N ILE A 666 21.73 23.05 -18.21
CA ILE A 666 22.49 23.31 -19.44
C ILE A 666 21.55 23.16 -20.63
N HIS A 667 21.26 24.30 -21.27
CA HIS A 667 20.43 24.40 -22.47
C HIS A 667 21.32 24.66 -23.70
N TYR A 668 20.89 24.23 -24.89
CA TYR A 668 21.63 24.46 -26.13
C TYR A 668 20.72 24.76 -27.34
N LYS A 669 21.25 25.48 -28.32
CA LYS A 669 20.58 25.86 -29.58
C LYS A 669 21.54 25.57 -30.74
N LYS A 670 21.05 24.96 -31.82
CA LYS A 670 21.82 24.91 -33.09
C LYS A 670 21.88 26.31 -33.72
N LEU A 671 23.07 26.75 -34.14
CA LEU A 671 23.32 28.08 -34.72
C LEU A 671 22.38 28.36 -35.91
N ASP A 672 22.26 27.37 -36.81
CA ASP A 672 21.38 27.36 -38.00
C ASP A 672 19.86 27.34 -37.68
N SER A 673 19.44 27.31 -36.40
CA SER A 673 18.05 27.04 -36.01
C SER A 673 17.13 28.27 -36.10
N LYS A 674 16.23 28.24 -37.10
CA LYS A 674 15.13 29.21 -37.28
C LYS A 674 14.16 29.31 -36.09
N SER A 675 14.17 28.37 -35.14
CA SER A 675 13.22 28.36 -34.02
C SER A 675 13.54 29.36 -32.89
N GLY A 676 14.76 29.89 -32.85
CA GLY A 676 15.24 30.85 -31.84
C GLY A 676 15.41 30.30 -30.40
N LYS A 677 14.56 29.37 -29.97
CA LYS A 677 14.53 28.79 -28.63
C LYS A 677 15.69 27.81 -28.39
N HIS A 678 16.27 27.87 -27.19
CA HIS A 678 17.17 26.82 -26.69
C HIS A 678 16.37 25.57 -26.30
N GLN A 679 16.92 24.40 -26.59
CA GLN A 679 16.47 23.10 -26.11
C GLN A 679 17.10 22.83 -24.74
N PHE A 680 16.41 22.09 -23.88
CA PHE A 680 17.01 21.52 -22.67
C PHE A 680 17.97 20.38 -23.07
N GLY A 681 19.08 20.21 -22.35
CA GLY A 681 20.08 19.18 -22.65
C GLY A 681 20.49 18.34 -21.44
N PHE A 682 20.91 18.99 -20.35
CA PHE A 682 21.38 18.31 -19.14
C PHE A 682 20.99 19.10 -17.88
N ALA A 683 20.67 18.39 -16.80
CA ALA A 683 20.63 18.95 -15.45
C ALA A 683 21.67 18.28 -14.56
N TYR A 684 22.28 19.06 -13.67
CA TYR A 684 23.06 18.58 -12.56
C TYR A 684 22.52 19.13 -11.25
N LEU A 685 22.35 18.27 -10.25
CA LEU A 685 22.34 18.63 -8.84
C LEU A 685 23.78 18.60 -8.33
N ILE A 686 24.21 19.64 -7.63
CA ILE A 686 25.56 19.76 -7.10
C ILE A 686 25.45 20.12 -5.61
N TYR A 687 26.06 19.31 -4.74
CA TYR A 687 26.14 19.57 -3.30
C TYR A 687 27.52 20.12 -2.93
N VAL A 688 27.53 21.30 -2.33
CA VAL A 688 28.75 22.05 -2.00
C VAL A 688 28.96 22.01 -0.49
N LEU A 689 29.94 21.21 -0.06
CA LEU A 689 30.36 21.13 1.35
C LEU A 689 31.10 22.38 1.82
N SER A 690 31.86 23.02 0.93
CA SER A 690 32.68 24.18 1.24
C SER A 690 32.66 25.17 0.06
N PRO A 691 32.28 26.44 0.28
CA PRO A 691 32.32 27.47 -0.76
C PRO A 691 33.75 27.90 -1.08
N MET A 692 33.88 28.67 -2.16
CA MET A 692 35.12 29.32 -2.54
C MET A 692 35.33 30.56 -1.65
N GLU A 693 36.52 30.70 -1.08
CA GLU A 693 36.95 31.95 -0.44
C GLU A 693 37.07 33.07 -1.50
N ASP A 694 36.67 34.29 -1.14
CA ASP A 694 36.62 35.47 -2.02
C ASP A 694 35.87 35.22 -3.36
N CYS A 695 34.75 34.50 -3.29
CA CYS A 695 34.03 34.05 -4.48
C CYS A 695 33.34 35.21 -5.20
N VAL A 696 33.87 35.60 -6.36
CA VAL A 696 33.29 36.61 -7.25
C VAL A 696 32.78 35.98 -8.55
N PRO A 697 31.74 36.54 -9.20
CA PRO A 697 31.22 36.03 -10.47
C PRO A 697 32.25 36.17 -11.60
N PHE A 698 32.02 35.43 -12.68
CA PHE A 698 32.77 35.63 -13.94
C PHE A 698 32.27 36.91 -14.64
N PRO A 699 33.09 37.55 -15.51
CA PRO A 699 32.64 38.66 -16.34
C PRO A 699 31.54 38.23 -17.31
N ALA A 700 30.65 39.17 -17.65
CA ALA A 700 29.55 38.91 -18.57
C ALA A 700 30.08 38.80 -20.00
N LEU A 701 30.13 37.58 -20.53
CA LEU A 701 30.55 37.31 -21.91
C LEU A 701 29.43 37.67 -22.91
N ALA A 702 29.80 38.20 -24.07
CA ALA A 702 28.87 38.48 -25.16
C ALA A 702 28.36 37.19 -25.83
N MET A 703 27.19 37.27 -26.48
CA MET A 703 26.59 36.13 -27.19
C MET A 703 27.46 35.60 -28.34
N ASP A 704 28.28 36.47 -28.95
CA ASP A 704 29.11 36.18 -30.12
C ASP A 704 30.52 35.65 -29.77
N TRP A 705 30.71 35.12 -28.55
CA TRP A 705 31.97 34.49 -28.13
C TRP A 705 32.27 33.22 -28.95
N GLN A 706 33.42 33.21 -29.65
CA GLN A 706 33.77 32.23 -30.68
C GLN A 706 34.50 30.99 -30.14
N ASP A 707 34.46 29.89 -30.90
CA ASP A 707 35.03 28.56 -30.56
C ASP A 707 36.57 28.44 -30.68
N ASP A 708 37.30 29.50 -30.31
CA ASP A 708 38.73 29.46 -29.96
C ASP A 708 39.14 30.52 -28.89
N TYR A 709 38.18 31.34 -28.41
CA TYR A 709 38.45 32.44 -27.48
C TYR A 709 38.48 31.93 -26.01
N GLU A 710 39.55 32.28 -25.27
CA GLU A 710 39.71 31.92 -23.85
C GLU A 710 40.13 33.17 -23.06
N LEU A 711 39.35 33.52 -22.03
CA LEU A 711 39.70 34.59 -21.09
C LEU A 711 40.65 34.04 -20.01
N ILE A 712 41.88 34.51 -20.01
CA ILE A 712 42.95 34.01 -19.15
C ILE A 712 43.07 34.87 -17.88
N HIS A 713 42.97 36.20 -18.01
CA HIS A 713 42.97 37.16 -16.90
C HIS A 713 42.34 38.51 -17.31
N PRO A 714 41.74 39.27 -16.38
CA PRO A 714 41.17 38.79 -15.13
C PRO A 714 40.00 37.83 -15.44
N GLN A 715 39.82 36.78 -14.63
CA GLN A 715 38.64 35.89 -14.72
C GLN A 715 37.50 36.33 -13.80
N ASP A 716 37.70 37.44 -13.08
CA ASP A 716 36.78 37.97 -12.08
C ASP A 716 36.01 39.13 -12.70
N GLY A 717 34.67 39.06 -12.68
CA GLY A 717 33.80 40.06 -13.30
C GLY A 717 33.69 41.38 -12.55
N LEU A 718 34.33 41.46 -11.38
CA LEU A 718 34.36 42.61 -10.48
C LEU A 718 35.80 43.09 -10.31
N LEU A 719 36.06 44.36 -10.60
CA LEU A 719 37.39 44.97 -10.55
C LEU A 719 37.44 46.10 -9.52
N GLN A 720 38.50 46.15 -8.73
CA GLN A 720 38.67 47.16 -7.68
C GLN A 720 38.97 48.55 -8.29
N THR A 721 38.31 49.60 -7.80
CA THR A 721 38.50 51.00 -8.26
C THR A 721 39.93 51.50 -8.15
N ASN A 722 40.33 52.36 -9.08
CA ASN A 722 41.63 53.04 -9.15
C ASN A 722 42.86 52.10 -9.15
N THR A 723 42.68 50.85 -9.57
CA THR A 723 43.76 49.88 -9.75
C THR A 723 44.17 49.76 -11.22
N THR A 724 45.31 49.11 -11.46
CA THR A 724 45.74 48.66 -12.79
C THR A 724 45.70 47.15 -12.82
N VAL A 725 45.03 46.57 -13.82
CA VAL A 725 44.81 45.12 -13.95
C VAL A 725 45.39 44.64 -15.28
N GLU A 726 46.16 43.54 -15.28
CA GLU A 726 46.58 42.87 -16.52
C GLU A 726 45.37 42.20 -17.18
N PHE A 727 44.98 42.67 -18.37
CA PHE A 727 44.06 41.95 -19.25
C PHE A 727 44.85 41.00 -20.14
N LYS A 728 44.43 39.74 -20.18
CA LYS A 728 45.06 38.63 -20.91
C LYS A 728 43.99 37.71 -21.50
N VAL A 729 43.88 37.72 -22.81
CA VAL A 729 42.82 36.98 -23.54
C VAL A 729 43.38 36.34 -24.79
N ARG A 730 43.02 35.09 -25.09
CA ARG A 730 43.28 34.47 -26.40
C ARG A 730 42.13 34.81 -27.33
N VAL A 731 42.43 35.45 -28.46
CA VAL A 731 41.46 35.83 -29.50
C VAL A 731 42.09 35.62 -30.86
N GLY A 732 41.61 34.61 -31.60
CA GLY A 732 42.09 34.30 -32.94
C GLY A 732 41.58 35.29 -34.00
N LYS A 733 42.35 35.45 -35.09
CA LYS A 733 41.90 36.05 -36.38
C LYS A 733 41.45 37.54 -36.35
N VAL A 734 41.60 38.24 -35.22
CA VAL A 734 41.26 39.68 -35.08
C VAL A 734 42.44 40.60 -35.38
N LYS A 735 42.16 41.86 -35.77
CA LYS A 735 43.20 42.87 -36.06
C LYS A 735 43.67 43.62 -34.82
N GLU A 736 42.75 43.92 -33.92
CA GLU A 736 42.95 44.73 -32.72
C GLU A 736 42.10 44.14 -31.58
N VAL A 737 42.62 44.19 -30.35
CA VAL A 737 41.88 43.90 -29.11
C VAL A 737 42.14 45.05 -28.15
N PHE A 738 41.09 45.58 -27.53
CA PHE A 738 41.18 46.76 -26.68
C PHE A 738 40.09 46.76 -25.60
N THR A 739 40.29 47.52 -24.53
CA THR A 739 39.28 47.78 -23.51
C THR A 739 38.83 49.23 -23.54
N ILE A 740 37.53 49.49 -23.42
CA ILE A 740 36.97 50.83 -23.17
C ILE A 740 36.50 50.89 -21.72
N ASN A 741 36.85 51.96 -21.01
CA ASN A 741 36.34 52.30 -19.69
C ASN A 741 35.18 53.30 -19.80
N SER A 742 33.98 52.93 -19.32
CA SER A 742 32.72 53.64 -19.63
C SER A 742 32.62 55.08 -19.12
N ALA A 743 33.37 55.46 -18.07
CA ALA A 743 33.31 56.80 -17.49
C ALA A 743 34.46 57.72 -17.91
N THR A 744 35.45 57.19 -18.63
CA THR A 744 36.55 57.98 -19.21
C THR A 744 36.54 57.98 -20.73
N GLU A 745 35.69 57.16 -21.35
CA GLU A 745 35.66 56.83 -22.79
C GLU A 745 37.03 56.42 -23.36
N LYS A 746 37.97 56.04 -22.47
CA LYS A 746 39.36 55.83 -22.83
C LYS A 746 39.55 54.40 -23.33
N GLU A 747 39.96 54.30 -24.59
CA GLU A 747 40.44 53.06 -25.19
C GLU A 747 41.86 52.74 -24.71
N VAL A 748 42.10 51.48 -24.36
CA VAL A 748 43.43 50.92 -24.07
C VAL A 748 43.62 49.67 -24.94
N GLN A 749 44.53 49.74 -25.90
CA GLN A 749 44.82 48.65 -26.83
C GLN A 749 45.75 47.62 -26.17
N LEU A 750 45.40 46.33 -26.28
CA LEU A 750 46.21 45.22 -25.78
C LEU A 750 47.29 44.84 -26.80
N ILE A 751 48.43 44.35 -26.32
CA ILE A 751 49.59 44.00 -27.14
C ILE A 751 49.55 42.49 -27.47
N PRO A 752 49.65 42.07 -28.74
CA PRO A 752 49.68 40.66 -29.10
C PRO A 752 51.02 40.00 -28.74
N SER A 753 50.96 38.91 -27.97
CA SER A 753 52.09 38.02 -27.70
C SER A 753 52.47 37.24 -28.96
N LYS A 754 53.78 37.08 -29.17
CA LYS A 754 54.37 36.65 -30.46
C LYS A 754 54.15 35.17 -30.85
N GLN A 755 53.43 34.37 -30.06
CA GLN A 755 53.34 32.90 -30.29
C GLN A 755 51.93 32.27 -30.22
N ASP A 756 50.93 32.84 -29.55
CA ASP A 756 49.69 32.10 -29.19
C ASP A 756 48.35 32.81 -29.48
N SER A 757 48.33 33.91 -30.25
CA SER A 757 47.13 34.79 -30.38
C SER A 757 46.57 35.28 -29.03
N ILE A 758 47.44 35.36 -28.02
CA ILE A 758 47.14 35.93 -26.70
C ILE A 758 47.46 37.43 -26.74
N TRP A 759 46.52 38.25 -26.31
CA TRP A 759 46.66 39.70 -26.19
C TRP A 759 46.80 40.06 -24.71
N THR A 760 47.80 40.88 -24.39
CA THR A 760 48.18 41.28 -23.01
C THR A 760 48.32 42.79 -22.89
N GLY A 761 47.76 43.40 -21.84
CA GLY A 761 47.96 44.83 -21.56
C GLY A 761 47.45 45.24 -20.18
N GLU A 762 48.05 46.28 -19.61
CA GLU A 762 47.66 46.86 -18.33
C GLU A 762 46.56 47.91 -18.50
N VAL A 763 45.44 47.75 -17.80
CA VAL A 763 44.24 48.58 -17.92
C VAL A 763 43.89 49.20 -16.58
N GLY A 764 43.71 50.53 -16.56
CA GLY A 764 43.26 51.26 -15.36
C GLY A 764 41.73 51.18 -15.17
N THR A 765 41.28 50.77 -13.99
CA THR A 765 39.85 50.54 -13.70
C THR A 765 39.05 51.83 -13.47
N GLY A 766 39.67 52.89 -12.98
CA GLY A 766 39.01 54.18 -12.76
C GLY A 766 38.06 54.20 -11.56
N ALA A 767 37.02 55.04 -11.62
CA ALA A 767 36.11 55.32 -10.51
C ALA A 767 35.03 54.24 -10.29
N THR A 768 34.22 54.40 -9.25
CA THR A 768 33.07 53.53 -8.94
C THR A 768 31.97 53.61 -10.01
N ASN A 769 31.14 52.56 -10.09
CA ASN A 769 29.97 52.49 -10.97
C ASN A 769 30.32 52.67 -12.47
N CYS A 770 31.52 52.23 -12.85
CA CYS A 770 32.02 52.22 -14.21
C CYS A 770 32.10 50.77 -14.72
N ASP A 771 31.94 50.56 -16.02
CA ASP A 771 32.20 49.26 -16.65
C ASP A 771 33.48 49.35 -17.50
N VAL A 772 34.34 48.34 -17.38
CA VAL A 772 35.43 48.09 -18.33
C VAL A 772 34.93 47.02 -19.29
N SER A 773 34.84 47.36 -20.57
CA SER A 773 34.37 46.46 -21.63
C SER A 773 35.49 46.12 -22.59
N LEU A 774 35.74 44.82 -22.77
CA LEU A 774 36.72 44.24 -23.68
C LEU A 774 36.10 44.02 -25.06
N PHE A 775 36.74 44.55 -26.09
CA PHE A 775 36.31 44.45 -27.49
C PHE A 775 37.43 43.87 -28.37
N CYS A 776 37.05 43.34 -29.52
CA CYS A 776 37.97 43.08 -30.62
C CYS A 776 37.45 43.65 -31.95
N LYS A 777 38.33 43.78 -32.94
CA LYS A 777 38.00 44.37 -34.24
C LYS A 777 38.21 43.41 -35.39
N SER A 778 37.16 43.23 -36.19
CA SER A 778 37.12 42.34 -37.34
C SER A 778 36.52 43.11 -38.52
N ASP A 779 37.35 43.38 -39.54
CA ASP A 779 36.95 44.00 -40.82
C ASP A 779 35.93 45.17 -40.71
N ALA A 780 36.33 46.15 -39.89
CA ALA A 780 35.70 47.45 -39.58
C ALA A 780 34.84 47.48 -38.31
N ASP A 781 34.07 46.44 -38.00
CA ASP A 781 33.20 46.43 -36.82
C ASP A 781 33.95 46.06 -35.52
N SER A 782 33.53 46.68 -34.42
CA SER A 782 34.01 46.42 -33.06
C SER A 782 33.02 45.50 -32.32
N ILE A 783 33.45 44.29 -32.01
CA ILE A 783 32.64 43.25 -31.37
C ILE A 783 32.94 43.26 -29.86
N LEU A 784 31.90 43.37 -29.03
CA LEU A 784 32.03 43.20 -27.58
C LEU A 784 32.37 41.73 -27.27
N LEU A 785 33.36 41.51 -26.41
CA LEU A 785 33.75 40.18 -25.94
C LEU A 785 33.27 39.93 -24.50
N ALA A 786 33.60 40.83 -23.57
CA ALA A 786 33.23 40.68 -22.16
C ALA A 786 33.13 42.04 -21.46
N SER A 787 32.26 42.17 -20.46
CA SER A 787 32.18 43.35 -19.58
C SER A 787 32.44 43.01 -18.11
N PHE A 788 33.07 43.96 -17.43
CA PHE A 788 33.57 43.88 -16.06
C PHE A 788 33.11 45.11 -15.28
N LYS A 789 32.52 44.94 -14.10
CA LYS A 789 32.02 46.04 -13.26
C LYS A 789 33.12 46.56 -12.33
N VAL A 790 33.26 47.87 -12.21
CA VAL A 790 34.24 48.51 -11.31
C VAL A 790 33.58 48.92 -10.00
N VAL A 791 34.03 48.29 -8.91
CA VAL A 791 33.47 48.37 -7.56
C VAL A 791 34.52 48.85 -6.56
N ASP A 792 34.08 49.59 -5.54
CA ASP A 792 34.97 50.03 -4.46
C ASP A 792 35.23 48.93 -3.41
N ASP A 793 36.21 49.23 -2.56
CA ASP A 793 36.67 48.36 -1.48
C ASP A 793 35.59 48.11 -0.40
N SER A 794 34.62 49.02 -0.23
CA SER A 794 33.52 48.83 0.73
C SER A 794 32.47 47.84 0.20
N TRP A 795 32.23 47.84 -1.11
CA TRP A 795 31.39 46.86 -1.79
C TRP A 795 32.03 45.47 -1.73
N LEU A 796 33.32 45.36 -2.05
CA LEU A 796 34.08 44.10 -1.94
C LEU A 796 34.13 43.60 -0.49
N SER A 797 34.32 44.48 0.49
CA SER A 797 34.27 44.14 1.92
C SER A 797 32.90 43.64 2.35
N SER A 798 31.82 44.24 1.83
CA SER A 798 30.44 43.84 2.12
C SER A 798 30.11 42.46 1.53
N LEU A 799 30.60 42.16 0.32
CA LEU A 799 30.48 40.81 -0.26
C LEU A 799 31.24 39.77 0.57
N ARG A 800 32.49 40.07 0.96
CA ARG A 800 33.32 39.20 1.82
C ARG A 800 32.66 38.94 3.17
N GLN A 801 32.16 39.98 3.83
CA GLN A 801 31.44 39.84 5.11
C GLN A 801 30.20 38.95 4.97
N GLY A 802 29.39 39.13 3.92
CA GLY A 802 28.22 38.27 3.68
C GLY A 802 28.59 36.79 3.41
N GLN A 803 29.75 36.53 2.80
CA GLN A 803 30.27 35.17 2.62
C GLN A 803 30.81 34.57 3.93
N GLU A 804 31.48 35.35 4.78
CA GLU A 804 31.97 34.91 6.09
C GLU A 804 30.81 34.67 7.09
N GLU A 805 29.78 35.51 7.07
CA GLU A 805 28.54 35.30 7.84
C GLU A 805 27.79 34.03 7.40
N ALA A 806 27.70 33.77 6.08
CA ALA A 806 27.14 32.52 5.57
C ALA A 806 27.97 31.29 5.96
N LEU A 807 29.31 31.37 5.86
CA LEU A 807 30.24 30.29 6.21
C LEU A 807 30.23 29.98 7.72
N THR A 808 30.11 30.99 8.58
CA THR A 808 30.01 30.80 10.03
C THR A 808 28.64 30.27 10.46
N LEU A 809 27.55 30.68 9.78
CA LEU A 809 26.22 30.09 9.96
C LEU A 809 26.20 28.60 9.58
N ALA A 810 26.76 28.25 8.42
CA ALA A 810 26.85 26.86 7.95
C ALA A 810 27.65 25.97 8.92
N LYS A 811 28.83 26.44 9.37
CA LYS A 811 29.64 25.75 10.39
C LYS A 811 28.85 25.55 11.68
N LYS A 812 28.11 26.55 12.15
CA LYS A 812 27.27 26.45 13.36
C LYS A 812 26.13 25.44 13.21
N HIS A 813 25.48 25.37 12.05
CA HIS A 813 24.43 24.39 11.76
C HIS A 813 24.99 22.96 11.77
N GLN A 814 26.13 22.73 11.11
CA GLN A 814 26.85 21.45 11.14
C GLN A 814 27.19 21.02 12.58
N ASP A 815 27.72 21.95 13.38
CA ASP A 815 28.05 21.76 14.80
C ASP A 815 26.84 21.38 15.66
N GLU A 816 25.62 21.77 15.26
CA GLU A 816 24.37 21.44 15.95
C GLU A 816 23.82 20.08 15.49
N VAL A 817 23.92 19.77 14.19
CA VAL A 817 23.62 18.45 13.62
C VAL A 817 24.53 17.37 14.23
N ASP A 818 25.84 17.60 14.31
CA ASP A 818 26.78 16.64 14.88
C ASP A 818 26.55 16.40 16.39
N LYS A 819 26.21 17.44 17.17
CA LYS A 819 25.79 17.30 18.58
C LYS A 819 24.50 16.49 18.69
N ARG A 820 23.54 16.69 17.78
CA ARG A 820 22.27 15.94 17.73
C ARG A 820 22.50 14.47 17.36
N ARG A 821 23.41 14.18 16.42
CA ARG A 821 23.83 12.81 16.08
C ARG A 821 24.46 12.12 17.29
N LEU A 822 25.41 12.75 17.97
CA LEU A 822 26.07 12.19 19.17
C LEU A 822 25.08 11.90 20.32
N ALA A 823 24.07 12.75 20.50
CA ALA A 823 22.99 12.53 21.47
C ALA A 823 22.08 11.34 21.08
N LEU A 824 21.77 11.20 19.79
CA LEU A 824 20.98 10.08 19.25
C LEU A 824 21.77 8.76 19.30
N GLU A 825 23.03 8.72 18.89
CA GLU A 825 23.91 7.56 19.02
C GLU A 825 24.04 7.11 20.49
N SER A 826 24.22 8.07 21.41
CA SER A 826 24.22 7.81 22.85
C SER A 826 22.87 7.28 23.37
N ALA A 827 21.74 7.65 22.77
CA ALA A 827 20.43 7.09 23.09
C ALA A 827 20.23 5.69 22.50
N ALA A 828 20.65 5.48 21.25
CA ALA A 828 20.66 4.22 20.52
C ALA A 828 21.51 3.15 21.22
N GLU A 829 22.69 3.51 21.74
CA GLU A 829 23.52 2.59 22.51
C GLU A 829 22.88 2.21 23.85
N ARG A 830 22.27 3.18 24.56
CA ARG A 830 21.47 2.88 25.75
C ARG A 830 20.25 1.99 25.43
N ARG A 831 19.69 2.09 24.22
CA ARG A 831 18.63 1.21 23.72
C ARG A 831 19.15 -0.20 23.47
N ARG A 832 20.21 -0.35 22.65
CA ARG A 832 20.91 -1.61 22.37
C ARG A 832 21.36 -2.33 23.64
N ARG A 833 21.82 -1.61 24.68
CA ARG A 833 22.20 -2.22 25.97
C ARG A 833 21.01 -2.82 26.69
N ARG A 834 19.88 -2.10 26.77
CA ARG A 834 18.62 -2.59 27.37
C ARG A 834 18.00 -3.74 26.59
N GLU A 835 18.02 -3.66 25.27
CA GLU A 835 17.52 -4.71 24.38
C GLU A 835 18.38 -5.97 24.50
N GLY A 836 19.71 -5.85 24.52
CA GLY A 836 20.62 -6.98 24.78
C GLY A 836 20.53 -7.56 26.19
N GLU A 837 20.24 -6.74 27.22
CA GLU A 837 19.92 -7.19 28.58
C GLU A 837 18.61 -8.00 28.60
N MET A 838 17.55 -7.50 27.96
CA MET A 838 16.29 -8.24 27.80
C MET A 838 16.46 -9.52 26.98
N LEU A 839 17.32 -9.54 25.96
CA LEU A 839 17.54 -10.70 25.10
C LEU A 839 18.23 -11.82 25.89
N ARG A 840 19.28 -11.49 26.65
CA ARG A 840 19.93 -12.44 27.60
C ARG A 840 18.97 -12.93 28.67
N GLN A 841 18.11 -12.06 29.20
CA GLN A 841 17.14 -12.47 30.21
C GLN A 841 16.07 -13.40 29.61
N ARG A 842 15.60 -13.16 28.38
CA ARG A 842 14.70 -14.08 27.64
C ARG A 842 15.37 -15.43 27.34
N GLU A 843 16.65 -15.42 26.99
CA GLU A 843 17.46 -16.62 26.76
C GLU A 843 17.59 -17.44 28.06
N GLN A 844 17.88 -16.80 29.19
CA GLN A 844 17.94 -17.42 30.52
C GLN A 844 16.57 -17.99 30.95
N ASP A 845 15.50 -17.18 30.87
CA ASP A 845 14.10 -17.58 31.11
C ASP A 845 13.70 -18.79 30.26
N PHE A 846 14.19 -18.87 29.02
CA PHE A 846 13.92 -20.00 28.13
C PHE A 846 14.69 -21.25 28.54
N ILE A 847 15.99 -21.14 28.85
CA ILE A 847 16.80 -22.30 29.25
C ILE A 847 16.16 -22.97 30.47
N GLU A 848 15.70 -22.21 31.45
CA GLU A 848 14.97 -22.74 32.60
C GLU A 848 13.66 -23.46 32.19
N ARG A 849 12.84 -22.84 31.32
CA ARG A 849 11.58 -23.42 30.83
C ARG A 849 11.77 -24.65 29.93
N ARG A 850 12.79 -24.67 29.08
CA ARG A 850 13.13 -25.82 28.22
C ARG A 850 13.60 -26.98 29.07
N ASP A 851 14.51 -26.73 30.00
CA ASP A 851 14.99 -27.75 30.92
C ASP A 851 13.84 -28.30 31.78
N ASP A 852 12.87 -27.46 32.20
CA ASP A 852 11.64 -27.92 32.87
C ASP A 852 10.72 -28.73 31.95
N PHE A 853 10.56 -28.35 30.69
CA PHE A 853 9.79 -29.11 29.70
C PHE A 853 10.43 -30.48 29.43
N GLU A 854 11.75 -30.55 29.26
CA GLU A 854 12.46 -31.83 29.14
C GLU A 854 12.42 -32.64 30.45
N ARG A 855 12.43 -31.99 31.62
CA ARG A 855 12.19 -32.66 32.92
C ARG A 855 10.76 -33.22 32.97
N ALA A 856 9.77 -32.57 32.36
CA ALA A 856 8.39 -33.07 32.27
C ALA A 856 8.24 -34.23 31.27
N GLU A 857 8.76 -34.12 30.04
CA GLU A 857 8.68 -35.19 29.04
C GLU A 857 9.47 -36.43 29.47
N ARG A 858 10.65 -36.29 30.09
CA ARG A 858 11.37 -37.44 30.68
C ARG A 858 10.52 -38.18 31.72
N ARG A 859 9.81 -37.45 32.60
CA ARG A 859 8.86 -38.04 33.56
C ARG A 859 7.64 -38.69 32.87
N ARG A 860 7.24 -38.22 31.68
CA ARG A 860 6.14 -38.82 30.91
C ARG A 860 6.60 -40.11 30.22
N GLU A 861 7.73 -40.10 29.52
CA GLU A 861 8.32 -41.32 28.94
C GLU A 861 8.61 -42.38 30.01
N GLU A 862 9.14 -41.97 31.16
CA GLU A 862 9.45 -42.88 32.27
C GLU A 862 8.16 -43.51 32.85
N ARG A 863 7.07 -42.73 32.97
CA ARG A 863 5.74 -43.27 33.31
C ARG A 863 5.19 -44.22 32.26
N GLU A 864 5.30 -43.89 30.98
CA GLU A 864 4.84 -44.75 29.87
C GLU A 864 5.65 -46.06 29.83
N ARG A 865 6.96 -46.03 30.09
CA ARG A 865 7.80 -47.23 30.27
C ARG A 865 7.39 -48.05 31.51
N MET A 866 7.10 -47.40 32.64
CA MET A 866 6.61 -48.10 33.85
C MET A 866 5.23 -48.74 33.67
N MET A 867 4.36 -48.18 32.81
CA MET A 867 3.11 -48.84 32.41
C MET A 867 3.36 -49.99 31.44
N ALA A 868 4.24 -49.82 30.45
CA ALA A 868 4.60 -50.89 29.51
C ALA A 868 5.23 -52.11 30.20
N SER A 869 5.99 -51.91 31.28
CA SER A 869 6.53 -52.99 32.12
C SER A 869 5.51 -53.65 33.07
N ARG A 870 4.23 -53.29 33.01
CA ARG A 870 3.16 -53.83 33.86
C ARG A 870 2.04 -54.49 33.06
N THR A 871 2.39 -55.58 32.36
CA THR A 871 1.42 -56.50 31.75
C THR A 871 1.68 -57.95 32.22
N PRO A 872 0.83 -58.53 33.10
CA PRO A 872 0.82 -59.97 33.33
C PRO A 872 0.28 -60.68 32.09
N ALA A 873 0.90 -61.78 31.68
CA ALA A 873 0.33 -62.66 30.67
C ALA A 873 -0.86 -63.42 31.27
N ALA A 874 -2.02 -63.39 30.62
CA ALA A 874 -3.19 -64.15 31.03
C ALA A 874 -3.22 -65.52 30.34
N THR A 875 -3.37 -66.58 31.14
CA THR A 875 -3.79 -67.92 30.68
C THR A 875 -5.12 -68.26 31.33
N VAL A 876 -5.96 -68.95 30.57
CA VAL A 876 -7.35 -69.30 30.94
C VAL A 876 -7.36 -70.59 31.77
N GLU A 877 -8.15 -70.66 32.83
CA GLU A 877 -9.03 -71.81 33.09
C GLU A 877 -10.15 -71.51 34.11
N ASP A 878 -11.01 -72.51 34.30
CA ASP A 878 -12.42 -72.46 34.71
C ASP A 878 -12.66 -72.43 36.25
N GLY A 879 -13.92 -72.20 36.67
CA GLY A 879 -14.46 -72.84 37.87
C GLY A 879 -14.78 -71.98 39.12
N SER A 880 -16.08 -71.83 39.37
CA SER A 880 -16.73 -71.79 40.71
C SER A 880 -16.54 -70.56 41.64
N LEU A 881 -17.47 -70.47 42.59
CA LEU A 881 -17.51 -69.54 43.71
C LEU A 881 -16.46 -69.89 44.78
N ASP A 882 -15.94 -68.87 45.48
CA ASP A 882 -16.24 -68.68 46.92
C ASP A 882 -16.05 -67.20 47.35
N THR A 883 -16.57 -66.82 48.50
CA THR A 883 -16.42 -65.49 49.12
C THR A 883 -15.28 -65.45 50.14
N GLY A 884 -14.31 -64.54 49.96
CA GLY A 884 -13.28 -64.26 50.96
C GLY A 884 -12.19 -63.31 50.48
N ILE A 885 -12.31 -62.03 50.81
CA ILE A 885 -11.23 -61.04 50.66
C ILE A 885 -10.95 -60.46 52.05
N ASP A 886 -9.66 -60.42 52.42
CA ASP A 886 -9.17 -60.03 53.74
C ASP A 886 -9.31 -58.51 53.98
N ASP A 887 -9.94 -58.17 55.10
CA ASP A 887 -10.28 -56.81 55.53
C ASP A 887 -9.02 -55.96 55.81
N GLY A 888 -7.91 -56.62 56.18
CA GLY A 888 -6.63 -55.95 56.48
C GLY A 888 -6.03 -55.17 55.30
N TYR A 889 -6.25 -55.62 54.06
CA TYR A 889 -5.70 -54.97 52.87
C TYR A 889 -6.49 -53.70 52.48
N LEU A 890 -7.80 -53.68 52.72
CA LEU A 890 -8.64 -52.52 52.44
C LEU A 890 -8.35 -51.35 53.39
N GLN A 891 -8.13 -51.64 54.68
CA GLN A 891 -7.79 -50.63 55.68
C GLN A 891 -6.47 -49.91 55.34
N GLN A 892 -5.41 -50.67 55.00
CA GLN A 892 -4.11 -50.09 54.65
C GLN A 892 -4.16 -49.24 53.37
N VAL A 893 -5.00 -49.62 52.41
CA VAL A 893 -5.27 -48.87 51.17
C VAL A 893 -6.19 -47.66 51.39
N ALA A 894 -6.96 -47.60 52.48
CA ALA A 894 -7.75 -46.45 52.88
C ALA A 894 -6.92 -45.40 53.63
N ASP A 895 -6.06 -45.83 54.56
CA ASP A 895 -5.22 -44.93 55.36
C ASP A 895 -4.12 -44.26 54.50
N ASP A 896 -3.49 -45.00 53.58
CA ASP A 896 -2.53 -44.43 52.62
C ASP A 896 -3.21 -43.57 51.52
N ARG A 897 -4.55 -43.67 51.36
CA ARG A 897 -5.33 -42.68 50.59
C ARG A 897 -5.61 -41.41 51.40
N ARG A 898 -5.99 -41.50 52.68
CA ARG A 898 -6.14 -40.32 53.55
C ARG A 898 -4.83 -39.54 53.66
N LEU A 899 -3.72 -40.20 53.97
CA LEU A 899 -2.39 -39.59 54.04
C LEU A 899 -1.84 -39.04 52.70
N LYS A 900 -2.52 -39.30 51.58
CA LYS A 900 -2.31 -38.61 50.29
C LYS A 900 -3.31 -37.48 50.07
N TRP A 901 -4.58 -37.68 50.42
CA TRP A 901 -5.65 -36.70 50.30
C TRP A 901 -5.38 -35.46 51.17
N ASP A 902 -5.06 -35.63 52.45
CA ASP A 902 -4.75 -34.53 53.39
C ASP A 902 -3.54 -33.69 52.91
N ARG A 903 -2.55 -34.35 52.26
CA ARG A 903 -1.38 -33.70 51.64
C ARG A 903 -1.67 -33.08 50.28
N GLN A 904 -2.75 -33.48 49.60
CA GLN A 904 -3.28 -32.75 48.46
C GLN A 904 -4.11 -31.56 48.93
N GLU A 905 -4.96 -31.69 49.97
CA GLU A 905 -5.75 -30.59 50.52
C GLU A 905 -4.88 -29.45 51.04
N GLN A 906 -3.83 -29.71 51.83
CA GLN A 906 -2.91 -28.64 52.27
C GLN A 906 -2.18 -27.95 51.09
N ASN A 907 -1.90 -28.66 50.00
CA ASN A 907 -1.36 -28.05 48.78
C ASN A 907 -2.44 -27.31 47.98
N ILE A 908 -3.69 -27.77 47.98
CA ILE A 908 -4.82 -27.15 47.30
C ILE A 908 -5.23 -25.87 48.03
N GLU A 909 -5.32 -25.86 49.36
CA GLU A 909 -5.51 -24.64 50.15
C GLU A 909 -4.35 -23.66 49.95
N GLY A 910 -3.11 -24.14 50.01
CA GLY A 910 -1.92 -23.32 49.74
C GLY A 910 -1.95 -22.70 48.34
N TRP A 911 -2.31 -23.48 47.33
CA TRP A 911 -2.40 -23.02 45.94
C TRP A 911 -3.63 -22.12 45.70
N GLN A 912 -4.79 -22.41 46.30
CA GLN A 912 -5.97 -21.55 46.25
C GLN A 912 -5.72 -20.20 46.92
N LYS A 913 -5.01 -20.19 48.06
CA LYS A 913 -4.63 -18.96 48.77
C LYS A 913 -3.58 -18.15 48.02
N TYR A 914 -2.61 -18.83 47.39
CA TYR A 914 -1.65 -18.20 46.47
C TYR A 914 -2.35 -17.66 45.20
N HIS A 915 -3.24 -18.43 44.58
CA HIS A 915 -4.01 -18.07 43.40
C HIS A 915 -4.96 -16.90 43.67
N SER A 916 -5.68 -16.92 44.79
CA SER A 916 -6.51 -15.80 45.27
C SER A 916 -5.67 -14.53 45.45
N ASN A 917 -4.54 -14.60 46.16
CA ASN A 917 -3.63 -13.47 46.32
C ASN A 917 -3.06 -12.97 44.97
N MET A 918 -2.76 -13.88 44.03
CA MET A 918 -2.24 -13.54 42.70
C MET A 918 -3.31 -12.90 41.80
N VAL A 919 -4.55 -13.42 41.83
CA VAL A 919 -5.71 -12.85 41.11
C VAL A 919 -6.05 -11.47 41.66
N ASN A 920 -6.10 -11.31 42.99
CA ASN A 920 -6.36 -10.01 43.63
C ASN A 920 -5.25 -9.00 43.28
N LYS A 921 -3.98 -9.42 43.27
CA LYS A 921 -2.88 -8.57 42.79
C LYS A 921 -3.03 -8.21 41.30
N MET A 922 -3.37 -9.17 40.44
CA MET A 922 -3.61 -8.92 39.01
C MET A 922 -4.78 -7.95 38.79
N ALA A 923 -5.88 -8.07 39.55
CA ALA A 923 -7.00 -7.13 39.49
C ALA A 923 -6.56 -5.72 39.92
N ALA A 924 -5.82 -5.58 41.02
CA ALA A 924 -5.30 -4.29 41.48
C ALA A 924 -4.30 -3.64 40.50
N ASP A 925 -3.46 -4.44 39.84
CA ASP A 925 -2.50 -3.94 38.85
C ASP A 925 -3.20 -3.60 37.51
N ARG A 926 -4.25 -4.34 37.11
CA ARG A 926 -5.16 -3.96 35.99
C ARG A 926 -5.95 -2.69 36.27
N LEU A 927 -6.43 -2.48 37.50
CA LEU A 927 -7.12 -1.25 37.87
C LEU A 927 -6.20 -0.02 37.72
N LYS A 928 -4.94 -0.14 38.15
CA LYS A 928 -3.92 0.92 37.96
C LYS A 928 -3.60 1.16 36.49
N ASP A 929 -3.48 0.10 35.69
CA ASP A 929 -3.31 0.18 34.24
C ASP A 929 -4.50 0.89 33.57
N ALA A 930 -5.74 0.55 33.94
CA ALA A 930 -6.96 1.21 33.46
C ALA A 930 -7.05 2.69 33.89
N ILE A 931 -6.67 3.03 35.13
CA ILE A 931 -6.54 4.42 35.61
C ILE A 931 -5.51 5.19 34.77
N SER A 932 -4.40 4.55 34.38
CA SER A 932 -3.37 5.18 33.53
C SER A 932 -3.85 5.43 32.10
N LYS A 933 -4.59 4.47 31.51
CA LYS A 933 -5.11 4.52 30.13
C LYS A 933 -6.37 5.38 29.97
N ARG A 934 -7.16 5.56 31.04
CA ARG A 934 -8.38 6.40 31.07
C ARG A 934 -9.50 5.96 30.13
N GLU A 935 -9.58 4.67 29.81
CA GLU A 935 -10.65 4.09 28.98
C GLU A 935 -11.84 3.65 29.85
N ARG A 936 -13.06 4.18 29.62
CA ARG A 936 -14.28 3.80 30.37
C ARG A 936 -14.46 2.28 30.42
N ASN A 937 -14.44 1.63 29.25
CA ASN A 937 -14.70 0.19 29.13
C ASN A 937 -13.70 -0.69 29.92
N LEU A 938 -12.47 -0.22 30.14
CA LEU A 938 -11.48 -0.91 30.98
C LEU A 938 -11.67 -0.56 32.46
N LEU A 939 -11.96 0.69 32.79
CA LEU A 939 -12.23 1.16 34.16
C LEU A 939 -13.45 0.46 34.77
N GLU A 940 -14.57 0.40 34.06
CA GLU A 940 -15.80 -0.25 34.52
C GLU A 940 -15.59 -1.76 34.74
N ARG A 941 -14.88 -2.43 33.83
CA ARG A 941 -14.55 -3.85 33.96
C ARG A 941 -13.57 -4.12 35.11
N ALA A 942 -12.55 -3.27 35.28
CA ALA A 942 -11.59 -3.41 36.38
C ALA A 942 -12.23 -3.12 37.74
N LEU A 943 -13.15 -2.16 37.82
CA LEU A 943 -13.93 -1.89 39.03
C LEU A 943 -14.84 -3.07 39.38
N LEU A 944 -15.55 -3.64 38.40
CA LEU A 944 -16.39 -4.83 38.59
C LEU A 944 -15.54 -6.06 39.00
N GLU A 945 -14.36 -6.24 38.41
CA GLU A 945 -13.41 -7.30 38.80
C GLU A 945 -12.87 -7.10 40.24
N CYS A 946 -12.57 -5.86 40.65
CA CYS A 946 -12.18 -5.54 42.03
C CYS A 946 -13.31 -5.71 43.04
N GLU A 947 -14.56 -5.39 42.68
CA GLU A 947 -15.74 -5.60 43.52
C GLU A 947 -16.01 -7.11 43.73
N GLN A 948 -15.97 -7.89 42.65
CA GLN A 948 -16.16 -9.35 42.70
C GLN A 948 -15.04 -10.09 43.45
N THR A 949 -13.81 -9.56 43.45
CA THR A 949 -12.66 -10.18 44.13
C THR A 949 -12.46 -9.73 45.59
N GLN A 950 -13.31 -8.82 46.10
CA GLN A 950 -13.15 -8.18 47.42
C GLN A 950 -11.78 -7.50 47.62
N CYS A 951 -11.10 -7.11 46.54
CA CYS A 951 -9.76 -6.52 46.56
C CYS A 951 -9.82 -5.00 46.85
N VAL A 952 -10.35 -4.61 48.01
CA VAL A 952 -10.75 -3.22 48.27
C VAL A 952 -9.63 -2.33 48.83
N ASP A 953 -8.74 -1.87 47.95
CA ASP A 953 -8.04 -0.61 48.19
C ASP A 953 -8.98 0.57 47.87
N TYR A 954 -9.68 1.05 48.90
CA TYR A 954 -10.58 2.20 48.83
C TYR A 954 -9.89 3.48 48.28
N GLY A 955 -8.56 3.56 48.30
CA GLY A 955 -7.79 4.66 47.74
C GLY A 955 -7.68 4.62 46.21
N GLU A 956 -7.50 3.44 45.61
CA GLU A 956 -7.43 3.28 44.14
C GLU A 956 -8.82 3.21 43.49
N VAL A 957 -9.79 2.52 44.14
CA VAL A 957 -11.19 2.48 43.67
C VAL A 957 -11.75 3.90 43.53
N ARG A 958 -11.54 4.75 44.54
CA ARG A 958 -11.97 6.15 44.51
C ARG A 958 -11.29 6.99 43.42
N LYS A 959 -10.04 6.69 43.05
CA LYS A 959 -9.37 7.34 41.91
C LYS A 959 -9.97 6.90 40.58
N ALA A 960 -10.30 5.62 40.42
CA ALA A 960 -10.99 5.12 39.24
C ALA A 960 -12.38 5.76 39.08
N GLU A 961 -13.16 5.85 40.16
CA GLU A 961 -14.43 6.59 40.16
C GLU A 961 -14.25 8.07 39.79
N ASP A 962 -13.25 8.76 40.35
CA ASP A 962 -13.01 10.17 40.05
C ASP A 962 -12.51 10.39 38.61
N VAL A 963 -11.84 9.41 38.00
CA VAL A 963 -11.56 9.39 36.56
C VAL A 963 -12.83 9.14 35.73
N LEU A 964 -13.73 8.24 36.13
CA LEU A 964 -15.02 8.06 35.47
C LEU A 964 -15.86 9.36 35.49
N LYS A 965 -15.94 10.04 36.64
CA LYS A 965 -16.62 11.34 36.78
C LYS A 965 -16.04 12.42 35.84
N VAL A 966 -14.74 12.36 35.52
CA VAL A 966 -14.09 13.22 34.51
C VAL A 966 -14.51 12.82 33.08
N LEU A 967 -14.57 11.53 32.77
CA LEU A 967 -15.01 11.03 31.46
C LEU A 967 -16.49 11.36 31.20
N ASP A 968 -17.36 11.17 32.19
CA ASP A 968 -18.79 11.49 32.07
C ASP A 968 -19.03 13.00 31.86
N ALA A 969 -18.25 13.85 32.53
CA ALA A 969 -18.29 15.30 32.33
C ALA A 969 -17.76 15.71 30.95
N ARG A 970 -16.72 15.04 30.43
CA ARG A 970 -16.25 15.24 29.05
C ARG A 970 -17.33 14.84 28.04
N ASP A 971 -17.96 13.69 28.22
CA ASP A 971 -18.96 13.18 27.28
C ASP A 971 -20.21 14.04 27.22
N ARG A 972 -20.70 14.54 28.37
CA ARG A 972 -21.81 15.51 28.36
C ARG A 972 -21.43 16.80 27.64
N LEU A 973 -20.24 17.36 27.89
CA LEU A 973 -19.74 18.55 27.20
C LEU A 973 -19.58 18.33 25.68
N GLN A 974 -19.06 17.17 25.26
CA GLN A 974 -18.95 16.80 23.85
C GLN A 974 -20.33 16.60 23.21
N ASN A 975 -21.29 15.99 23.91
CA ASN A 975 -22.63 15.77 23.39
C ASN A 975 -23.44 17.08 23.32
N ALA A 976 -23.27 18.01 24.27
CA ALA A 976 -23.78 19.37 24.15
C ALA A 976 -23.16 20.10 22.93
N THR A 977 -21.83 20.00 22.75
CA THR A 977 -21.11 20.58 21.61
C THR A 977 -21.62 20.03 20.27
N LYS A 978 -21.92 18.71 20.20
CA LYS A 978 -22.55 18.06 19.03
C LYS A 978 -24.01 18.49 18.80
N ARG A 979 -24.78 18.79 19.85
CA ARG A 979 -26.14 19.35 19.70
C ARG A 979 -26.13 20.79 19.18
N GLY A 980 -25.08 21.56 19.47
CA GLY A 980 -24.88 22.90 18.93
C GLY A 980 -25.73 24.01 19.56
N ASP A 981 -26.51 23.72 20.61
CA ASP A 981 -27.20 24.76 21.37
C ASP A 981 -26.22 25.47 22.34
N VAL A 982 -26.10 26.78 22.19
CA VAL A 982 -25.22 27.63 23.00
C VAL A 982 -25.58 27.55 24.49
N ASN A 983 -26.87 27.40 24.82
CA ASN A 983 -27.35 27.34 26.20
C ASN A 983 -26.95 26.02 26.88
N ASP A 984 -27.11 24.89 26.19
CA ASP A 984 -26.67 23.57 26.67
C ASP A 984 -25.16 23.55 26.95
N ILE A 985 -24.37 24.06 26.02
CA ILE A 985 -22.91 24.06 26.12
C ILE A 985 -22.46 24.99 27.27
N LEU A 986 -23.07 26.18 27.40
CA LEU A 986 -22.79 27.08 28.53
C LEU A 986 -23.27 26.50 29.87
N ALA A 987 -24.36 25.73 29.90
CA ALA A 987 -24.82 25.05 31.11
C ALA A 987 -23.83 23.98 31.58
N GLU A 988 -23.39 23.07 30.70
CA GLU A 988 -22.37 22.05 31.05
C GLU A 988 -21.01 22.69 31.38
N VAL A 989 -20.59 23.75 30.66
CA VAL A 989 -19.39 24.53 31.01
C VAL A 989 -19.48 25.11 32.42
N ASN A 990 -20.59 25.78 32.76
CA ASN A 990 -20.80 26.33 34.09
C ASN A 990 -20.92 25.22 35.16
N GLN A 991 -21.49 24.06 34.82
CA GLN A 991 -21.55 22.91 35.73
C GLN A 991 -20.15 22.32 35.99
N ILE A 992 -19.29 22.22 34.97
CA ILE A 992 -17.90 21.80 35.09
C ILE A 992 -17.10 22.82 35.92
N GLU A 993 -17.26 24.12 35.68
CA GLU A 993 -16.58 25.19 36.43
C GLU A 993 -17.03 25.28 37.90
N ASN A 994 -18.21 24.77 38.25
CA ASN A 994 -18.68 24.58 39.63
C ASN A 994 -18.41 23.17 40.20
N SER A 995 -17.85 22.25 39.41
CA SER A 995 -17.52 20.87 39.83
C SER A 995 -16.19 20.77 40.59
N SER A 996 -15.81 19.55 40.97
CA SER A 996 -14.63 19.28 41.79
C SER A 996 -13.32 19.80 41.17
N PRO A 997 -12.29 20.14 41.99
CA PRO A 997 -11.00 20.63 41.48
C PRO A 997 -10.32 19.68 40.49
N ALA A 998 -10.52 18.35 40.63
CA ALA A 998 -9.96 17.35 39.72
C ALA A 998 -10.59 17.43 38.32
N ILE A 999 -11.91 17.57 38.24
CA ILE A 999 -12.64 17.71 36.97
C ILE A 999 -12.23 19.01 36.27
N ARG A 1000 -12.19 20.12 37.02
CA ARG A 1000 -11.77 21.44 36.49
C ARG A 1000 -10.34 21.43 35.95
N LYS A 1001 -9.40 20.78 36.65
CA LYS A 1001 -8.01 20.65 36.21
C LYS A 1001 -7.86 19.78 34.95
N HIS A 1002 -8.67 18.73 34.79
CA HIS A 1002 -8.55 17.83 33.65
C HIS A 1002 -9.33 18.26 32.40
N LEU A 1003 -10.42 19.01 32.54
CA LEU A 1003 -11.25 19.48 31.43
C LEU A 1003 -11.01 20.96 31.06
N GLN A 1004 -9.97 21.61 31.60
CA GLN A 1004 -9.69 23.04 31.37
C GLN A 1004 -9.52 23.37 29.86
N ASN A 1005 -8.91 22.47 29.09
CA ASN A 1005 -8.78 22.63 27.64
C ASN A 1005 -10.12 22.43 26.92
N ASP A 1006 -10.85 21.35 27.25
CA ASP A 1006 -12.17 21.05 26.67
C ASP A 1006 -13.16 22.21 26.89
N VAL A 1007 -13.20 22.76 28.10
CA VAL A 1007 -14.03 23.92 28.47
C VAL A 1007 -13.62 25.17 27.69
N ARG A 1008 -12.32 25.45 27.55
CA ARG A 1008 -11.83 26.60 26.75
C ARG A 1008 -12.26 26.48 25.29
N GLU A 1009 -12.24 25.28 24.72
CA GLU A 1009 -12.66 25.04 23.34
C GLU A 1009 -14.18 25.10 23.17
N ALA A 1010 -14.95 24.58 24.12
CA ALA A 1010 -16.41 24.72 24.15
C ALA A 1010 -16.84 26.19 24.28
N ARG A 1011 -16.17 27.00 25.13
CA ARG A 1011 -16.40 28.45 25.23
C ARG A 1011 -16.13 29.16 23.90
N TYR A 1012 -14.99 28.89 23.25
CA TYR A 1012 -14.67 29.42 21.93
C TYR A 1012 -15.70 29.02 20.85
N TYR A 1013 -16.21 27.79 20.92
CA TYR A 1013 -17.25 27.29 20.02
C TYR A 1013 -18.59 28.02 20.23
N CYS A 1014 -19.00 28.26 21.48
CA CYS A 1014 -20.15 29.13 21.79
C CYS A 1014 -19.96 30.56 21.25
N GLU A 1015 -18.79 31.16 21.43
CA GLU A 1015 -18.49 32.47 20.86
C GLU A 1015 -18.56 32.46 19.32
N ARG A 1016 -18.16 31.36 18.67
CA ARG A 1016 -18.31 31.18 17.21
C ARG A 1016 -19.78 31.08 16.81
N LEU A 1017 -20.57 30.23 17.48
CA LEU A 1017 -22.01 30.08 17.23
C LEU A 1017 -22.76 31.41 17.41
N LEU A 1018 -22.49 32.17 18.47
CA LEU A 1018 -23.08 33.49 18.71
C LEU A 1018 -22.69 34.51 17.63
N ARG A 1019 -21.44 34.49 17.13
CA ARG A 1019 -21.01 35.32 16.00
C ARG A 1019 -21.73 34.94 14.70
N LEU A 1020 -21.84 33.64 14.40
CA LEU A 1020 -22.56 33.15 13.23
C LEU A 1020 -24.05 33.49 13.30
N GLN A 1021 -24.69 33.32 14.46
CA GLN A 1021 -26.08 33.72 14.68
C GLN A 1021 -26.29 35.23 14.49
N LYS A 1022 -25.36 36.07 14.96
CA LYS A 1022 -25.40 37.53 14.77
C LYS A 1022 -25.18 37.94 13.30
N LEU A 1023 -24.36 37.22 12.55
CA LEU A 1023 -24.24 37.41 11.10
C LEU A 1023 -25.54 36.96 10.40
N HIS A 1024 -26.12 35.84 10.81
CA HIS A 1024 -27.36 35.30 10.26
C HIS A 1024 -28.52 36.28 10.35
N THR A 1025 -28.77 36.84 11.54
CA THR A 1025 -29.83 37.82 11.77
C THR A 1025 -29.58 39.14 11.05
N SER A 1026 -28.33 39.55 10.81
CA SER A 1026 -28.05 40.86 10.20
C SER A 1026 -28.56 41.00 8.75
N ILE A 1027 -28.71 39.91 8.00
CA ILE A 1027 -29.41 39.93 6.70
C ILE A 1027 -30.89 39.60 6.84
N LEU A 1028 -31.28 38.67 7.73
CA LEU A 1028 -32.67 38.21 7.81
C LEU A 1028 -33.62 39.24 8.44
N ASP A 1029 -33.14 40.03 9.41
CA ASP A 1029 -33.89 41.10 10.08
C ASP A 1029 -33.76 42.46 9.36
N MET A 1030 -33.09 42.51 8.20
CA MET A 1030 -33.00 43.72 7.37
C MET A 1030 -34.38 44.16 6.88
N ASP A 1031 -34.71 45.45 7.01
CA ASP A 1031 -36.01 46.00 6.59
C ASP A 1031 -36.32 45.59 5.13
N ARG A 1032 -37.54 45.10 4.92
CA ARG A 1032 -38.12 44.84 3.60
C ARG A 1032 -37.96 46.03 2.66
N ARG A 1033 -37.95 47.28 3.15
CA ARG A 1033 -37.63 48.46 2.34
C ARG A 1033 -36.21 48.43 1.80
N THR A 1034 -35.20 48.22 2.64
CA THR A 1034 -33.78 48.15 2.26
C THR A 1034 -33.49 46.95 1.34
N MET A 1035 -34.08 45.78 1.60
CA MET A 1035 -33.95 44.64 0.67
C MET A 1035 -34.65 44.91 -0.68
N THR A 1036 -35.74 45.68 -0.67
CA THR A 1036 -36.44 46.10 -1.90
C THR A 1036 -35.71 47.24 -2.64
N GLU A 1037 -35.00 48.12 -1.94
CA GLU A 1037 -34.10 49.14 -2.52
C GLU A 1037 -33.04 48.47 -3.40
N VAL A 1038 -32.24 47.57 -2.82
CA VAL A 1038 -31.20 46.83 -3.56
C VAL A 1038 -31.82 46.10 -4.75
N ARG A 1039 -32.97 45.44 -4.58
CA ARG A 1039 -33.62 44.72 -5.69
C ARG A 1039 -34.18 45.63 -6.79
N ARG A 1040 -34.43 46.92 -6.53
CA ARG A 1040 -35.09 47.86 -7.47
C ARG A 1040 -34.15 48.55 -8.46
N TYR A 1041 -32.83 48.42 -8.35
CA TYR A 1041 -31.93 48.95 -9.38
C TYR A 1041 -32.22 48.28 -10.74
N GLY A 1042 -32.57 49.08 -11.76
CA GLY A 1042 -32.64 48.59 -13.15
C GLY A 1042 -31.24 48.35 -13.73
N THR A 1043 -30.31 49.24 -13.40
CA THR A 1043 -28.86 49.09 -13.59
C THR A 1043 -28.18 49.43 -12.26
N PRO A 1044 -27.48 48.49 -11.60
CA PRO A 1044 -26.87 48.73 -10.30
C PRO A 1044 -25.60 49.58 -10.44
N PRO A 1045 -25.24 50.38 -9.42
CA PRO A 1045 -23.87 50.88 -9.29
C PRO A 1045 -22.89 49.70 -9.24
N ARG A 1046 -21.77 49.78 -9.97
CA ARG A 1046 -20.76 48.68 -10.05
C ARG A 1046 -20.34 48.14 -8.68
N ARG A 1047 -20.22 49.01 -7.67
CA ARG A 1047 -19.92 48.63 -6.28
C ARG A 1047 -20.99 47.70 -5.69
N VAL A 1048 -22.27 48.05 -5.85
CA VAL A 1048 -23.42 47.26 -5.35
C VAL A 1048 -23.47 45.89 -6.02
N HIS A 1049 -23.28 45.81 -7.35
CA HIS A 1049 -23.26 44.53 -8.07
C HIS A 1049 -22.13 43.63 -7.58
N ARG A 1050 -20.87 44.11 -7.50
CA ARG A 1050 -19.73 43.29 -7.04
C ARG A 1050 -19.93 42.78 -5.61
N VAL A 1051 -20.46 43.60 -4.69
CA VAL A 1051 -20.73 43.17 -3.31
C VAL A 1051 -21.80 42.07 -3.24
N ILE A 1052 -22.88 42.19 -4.01
CA ILE A 1052 -23.89 41.14 -4.13
C ILE A 1052 -23.31 39.88 -4.80
N GLN A 1053 -22.44 40.02 -5.79
CA GLN A 1053 -21.75 38.91 -6.46
C GLN A 1053 -20.88 38.12 -5.46
N GLY A 1054 -20.07 38.82 -4.65
CA GLY A 1054 -19.25 38.19 -3.60
C GLY A 1054 -20.08 37.51 -2.51
N ALA A 1055 -21.23 38.09 -2.12
CA ALA A 1055 -22.14 37.48 -1.16
C ALA A 1055 -22.86 36.23 -1.72
N LEU A 1056 -23.25 36.24 -3.00
CA LEU A 1056 -23.84 35.07 -3.67
C LEU A 1056 -22.81 33.96 -3.92
N LEU A 1057 -21.54 34.31 -4.16
CA LEU A 1057 -20.43 33.36 -4.29
C LEU A 1057 -20.20 32.53 -3.01
N ILE A 1058 -20.34 33.14 -1.83
CA ILE A 1058 -20.33 32.43 -0.54
C ILE A 1058 -21.55 31.51 -0.40
N LEU A 1059 -22.69 31.87 -1.00
CA LEU A 1059 -23.93 31.09 -1.00
C LEU A 1059 -24.02 30.05 -2.13
N GLY A 1060 -22.90 29.75 -2.81
CA GLY A 1060 -22.82 28.69 -3.82
C GLY A 1060 -23.50 29.03 -5.15
N GLU A 1061 -23.28 30.24 -5.67
CA GLU A 1061 -23.57 30.65 -7.05
C GLU A 1061 -22.26 31.17 -7.67
N ASP A 1062 -21.92 30.79 -8.90
CA ASP A 1062 -20.63 31.18 -9.52
C ASP A 1062 -20.63 32.61 -10.09
N GLU A 1063 -19.45 33.18 -10.34
CA GLU A 1063 -19.30 34.55 -10.90
C GLU A 1063 -19.91 34.69 -12.31
N GLU A 1064 -20.12 33.61 -13.08
CA GLU A 1064 -20.69 33.66 -14.43
C GLU A 1064 -22.22 33.70 -14.38
N SER A 1065 -22.85 32.83 -13.58
CA SER A 1065 -24.31 32.85 -13.35
C SER A 1065 -24.81 34.09 -12.61
N THR A 1066 -23.90 34.85 -11.97
CA THR A 1066 -24.18 36.15 -11.31
C THR A 1066 -23.65 37.36 -12.09
N SER A 1067 -23.19 37.15 -13.34
CA SER A 1067 -22.62 38.21 -14.19
C SER A 1067 -23.66 39.21 -14.71
N GLU A 1068 -24.92 38.78 -14.95
CA GLU A 1068 -26.04 39.69 -15.22
C GLU A 1068 -26.79 40.06 -13.93
N TRP A 1069 -27.12 41.34 -13.79
CA TRP A 1069 -27.86 41.83 -12.61
C TRP A 1069 -29.27 41.23 -12.48
N LYS A 1070 -29.91 40.84 -13.59
CA LYS A 1070 -31.23 40.19 -13.57
C LYS A 1070 -31.20 38.88 -12.79
N ASP A 1071 -30.11 38.14 -12.84
CA ASP A 1071 -29.95 36.88 -12.13
C ASP A 1071 -29.66 37.11 -10.64
N CYS A 1072 -28.88 38.13 -10.30
CA CYS A 1072 -28.81 38.64 -8.92
C CYS A 1072 -30.21 39.03 -8.40
N GLN A 1073 -31.03 39.75 -9.18
CA GLN A 1073 -32.41 40.12 -8.81
C GLN A 1073 -33.39 38.94 -8.71
N ARG A 1074 -33.10 37.83 -9.41
CA ARG A 1074 -33.82 36.55 -9.33
C ARG A 1074 -33.48 35.82 -8.03
N LEU A 1075 -32.20 35.73 -7.69
CA LEU A 1075 -31.67 35.09 -6.48
C LEU A 1075 -32.02 35.86 -5.18
N LEU A 1076 -31.99 37.20 -5.22
CA LEU A 1076 -32.37 38.09 -4.12
C LEU A 1076 -33.90 38.15 -3.83
N SER A 1077 -34.73 37.27 -4.40
CA SER A 1077 -36.19 37.32 -4.18
C SER A 1077 -36.58 36.76 -2.80
N PRO A 1078 -37.26 37.53 -1.92
CA PRO A 1078 -37.76 37.01 -0.64
C PRO A 1078 -38.85 35.94 -0.79
N THR A 1079 -39.62 36.04 -1.88
CA THR A 1079 -40.65 35.09 -2.30
C THR A 1079 -40.58 34.89 -3.81
N GLY A 1080 -40.58 33.64 -4.27
CA GLY A 1080 -40.53 33.25 -5.68
C GLY A 1080 -40.91 31.77 -5.81
N ASN A 1081 -41.56 31.40 -6.92
CA ASN A 1081 -42.40 30.19 -7.00
C ASN A 1081 -41.65 28.85 -7.12
N GLN A 1082 -40.42 28.73 -6.62
CA GLN A 1082 -39.72 27.44 -6.48
C GLN A 1082 -39.03 27.37 -5.10
N GLY A 1083 -39.57 26.53 -4.21
CA GLY A 1083 -39.30 26.54 -2.77
C GLY A 1083 -37.93 26.03 -2.31
N LEU A 1084 -36.90 26.07 -3.15
CA LEU A 1084 -35.55 25.55 -2.83
C LEU A 1084 -34.44 26.62 -2.86
N HIS A 1085 -34.54 27.62 -3.75
CA HIS A 1085 -33.43 28.55 -4.07
C HIS A 1085 -33.54 29.97 -3.46
N SER A 1086 -34.50 30.25 -2.57
CA SER A 1086 -34.63 31.62 -2.04
C SER A 1086 -33.45 32.01 -1.15
N LEU A 1087 -33.01 33.28 -1.23
CA LEU A 1087 -31.93 33.85 -0.39
C LEU A 1087 -32.10 33.50 1.10
N HIS A 1088 -33.32 33.67 1.61
CA HIS A 1088 -33.67 33.36 3.00
C HIS A 1088 -33.48 31.88 3.35
N ARG A 1089 -33.73 30.94 2.43
CA ARG A 1089 -33.44 29.50 2.64
C ARG A 1089 -31.95 29.21 2.51
N LYS A 1090 -31.26 29.79 1.53
CA LYS A 1090 -29.80 29.65 1.38
C LYS A 1090 -29.05 30.12 2.62
N ILE A 1091 -29.45 31.25 3.21
CA ILE A 1091 -28.87 31.76 4.47
C ILE A 1091 -29.31 30.89 5.67
N MET A 1092 -30.58 30.49 5.79
CA MET A 1092 -31.06 29.57 6.85
C MET A 1092 -30.32 28.22 6.88
N ASN A 1093 -29.92 27.71 5.72
CA ASN A 1093 -29.23 26.43 5.58
C ASN A 1093 -27.70 26.58 5.40
N PHE A 1094 -27.13 27.78 5.57
CA PHE A 1094 -25.71 28.03 5.34
C PHE A 1094 -24.84 27.44 6.45
N THR A 1095 -23.81 26.67 6.09
CA THR A 1095 -22.79 26.15 7.02
C THR A 1095 -21.40 26.63 6.63
N VAL A 1096 -20.57 26.92 7.64
CA VAL A 1096 -19.17 27.35 7.44
C VAL A 1096 -18.33 26.20 6.90
N GLU A 1097 -18.65 24.95 7.27
CA GLU A 1097 -18.04 23.73 6.77
C GLU A 1097 -18.25 23.53 5.25
N GLY A 1098 -19.28 24.13 4.65
CA GLY A 1098 -19.59 23.98 3.23
C GLY A 1098 -18.79 24.88 2.27
N VAL A 1099 -17.99 25.82 2.79
CA VAL A 1099 -17.28 26.82 1.96
C VAL A 1099 -15.80 26.50 1.84
N SER A 1100 -15.37 26.17 0.61
CA SER A 1100 -13.96 25.99 0.27
C SER A 1100 -13.15 27.27 0.50
N ARG A 1101 -11.92 27.11 1.03
CA ARG A 1101 -10.96 28.21 1.25
C ARG A 1101 -10.58 28.93 -0.06
N GLU A 1102 -10.66 28.26 -1.22
CA GLU A 1102 -10.47 28.87 -2.55
C GLU A 1102 -11.63 29.84 -2.91
N ILE A 1103 -12.86 29.49 -2.54
CA ILE A 1103 -14.07 30.30 -2.74
C ILE A 1103 -14.06 31.50 -1.77
N ALA A 1104 -13.73 31.27 -0.50
CA ALA A 1104 -13.62 32.34 0.50
C ALA A 1104 -12.52 33.36 0.13
N ALA A 1105 -11.38 32.90 -0.39
CA ALA A 1105 -10.33 33.78 -0.93
C ALA A 1105 -10.85 34.62 -2.10
N ARG A 1106 -11.56 34.01 -3.06
CA ARG A 1106 -12.10 34.75 -4.21
C ARG A 1106 -13.19 35.75 -3.82
N ALA A 1107 -14.09 35.38 -2.90
CA ALA A 1107 -15.08 36.29 -2.36
C ALA A 1107 -14.43 37.46 -1.60
N ARG A 1108 -13.28 37.24 -0.95
CA ARG A 1108 -12.48 38.30 -0.31
C ARG A 1108 -11.98 39.33 -1.33
N ASP A 1109 -11.35 38.89 -2.43
CA ASP A 1109 -10.89 39.80 -3.51
C ASP A 1109 -12.02 40.75 -3.96
N ILE A 1110 -13.18 40.17 -4.27
CA ILE A 1110 -14.36 40.87 -4.81
C ILE A 1110 -14.89 41.93 -3.83
N LEU A 1111 -14.72 41.73 -2.53
CA LEU A 1111 -15.16 42.63 -1.46
C LEU A 1111 -14.08 43.64 -1.05
N GLU A 1112 -12.80 43.28 -1.11
CA GLU A 1112 -11.68 44.21 -0.86
C GLU A 1112 -11.51 45.23 -2.01
N GLU A 1113 -11.90 44.88 -3.25
CA GLU A 1113 -12.12 45.85 -4.34
C GLU A 1113 -13.14 46.96 -4.00
N GLN A 1114 -13.98 46.77 -2.97
CA GLN A 1114 -15.15 47.60 -2.65
C GLN A 1114 -15.12 48.07 -1.17
N PRO A 1115 -14.38 49.14 -0.82
CA PRO A 1115 -14.26 49.61 0.56
C PRO A 1115 -15.60 49.89 1.23
N LEU A 1116 -15.83 49.32 2.42
CA LEU A 1116 -17.13 49.39 3.12
C LEU A 1116 -17.74 50.81 3.22
N PRO A 1117 -17.00 51.89 3.56
CA PRO A 1117 -17.58 53.23 3.62
C PRO A 1117 -18.12 53.71 2.27
N GLU A 1118 -17.45 53.38 1.16
CA GLU A 1118 -17.91 53.73 -0.18
C GLU A 1118 -19.13 52.92 -0.61
N VAL A 1119 -19.23 51.65 -0.18
CA VAL A 1119 -20.41 50.81 -0.41
C VAL A 1119 -21.61 51.36 0.37
N GLN A 1120 -21.43 51.66 1.66
CA GLN A 1120 -22.49 52.20 2.54
C GLN A 1120 -23.01 53.57 2.05
N ASN A 1121 -22.13 54.44 1.55
CA ASN A 1121 -22.51 55.73 0.96
C ASN A 1121 -23.34 55.60 -0.33
N VAL A 1122 -23.34 54.44 -0.99
CA VAL A 1122 -24.08 54.19 -2.25
C VAL A 1122 -25.35 53.36 -2.02
N SER A 1123 -25.31 52.37 -1.11
CA SER A 1123 -26.51 51.68 -0.61
C SER A 1123 -26.23 51.09 0.78
N SER A 1124 -27.08 51.44 1.74
CA SER A 1124 -27.02 50.88 3.09
C SER A 1124 -27.20 49.35 3.10
N GLY A 1125 -28.11 48.84 2.25
CA GLY A 1125 -28.35 47.41 2.09
C GLY A 1125 -27.14 46.66 1.53
N ALA A 1126 -26.46 47.22 0.53
CA ALA A 1126 -25.21 46.64 0.03
C ALA A 1126 -24.12 46.61 1.12
N GLY A 1127 -24.05 47.63 1.97
CA GLY A 1127 -23.17 47.66 3.14
C GLY A 1127 -23.42 46.51 4.12
N THR A 1128 -24.68 46.13 4.35
CA THR A 1128 -25.06 44.97 5.18
C THR A 1128 -24.55 43.66 4.57
N PHE A 1129 -24.74 43.45 3.26
CA PHE A 1129 -24.20 42.27 2.56
C PHE A 1129 -22.67 42.18 2.63
N TRP A 1130 -21.96 43.30 2.51
CA TRP A 1130 -20.49 43.34 2.67
C TRP A 1130 -20.05 42.89 4.06
N VAL A 1131 -20.66 43.44 5.12
CA VAL A 1131 -20.32 43.12 6.52
C VAL A 1131 -20.62 41.65 6.84
N TRP A 1132 -21.75 41.13 6.33
CA TRP A 1132 -22.08 39.72 6.46
C TRP A 1132 -21.05 38.83 5.76
N ALA A 1133 -20.79 39.07 4.47
CA ALA A 1133 -19.92 38.24 3.65
C ALA A 1133 -18.49 38.21 4.18
N MET A 1134 -17.93 39.38 4.54
CA MET A 1134 -16.59 39.47 5.13
C MET A 1134 -16.52 38.82 6.52
N GLY A 1135 -17.59 38.94 7.33
CA GLY A 1135 -17.71 38.24 8.60
C GLY A 1135 -17.71 36.71 8.45
N VAL A 1136 -18.43 36.19 7.46
CA VAL A 1136 -18.46 34.76 7.12
C VAL A 1136 -17.09 34.27 6.64
N ILE A 1137 -16.45 34.96 5.69
CA ILE A 1137 -15.07 34.65 5.24
C ILE A 1137 -14.13 34.53 6.45
N THR A 1138 -14.18 35.49 7.37
CA THR A 1138 -13.32 35.51 8.56
C THR A 1138 -13.53 34.29 9.47
N GLU A 1139 -14.75 33.75 9.57
CA GLU A 1139 -15.01 32.51 10.34
C GLU A 1139 -14.67 31.24 9.54
N VAL A 1140 -14.72 31.26 8.20
CA VAL A 1140 -14.17 30.18 7.34
C VAL A 1140 -12.65 30.07 7.50
N ASP A 1141 -11.91 31.19 7.54
CA ASP A 1141 -10.46 31.18 7.79
C ASP A 1141 -10.14 30.58 9.16
N LYS A 1142 -10.83 31.05 10.22
CA LYS A 1142 -10.67 30.55 11.60
C LYS A 1142 -11.01 29.08 11.75
N TYR A 1143 -11.97 28.57 10.97
CA TYR A 1143 -12.29 27.14 10.93
C TYR A 1143 -11.09 26.33 10.44
N HIS A 1144 -10.57 26.67 9.26
CA HIS A 1144 -9.52 25.90 8.59
C HIS A 1144 -8.18 25.98 9.33
N LEU A 1145 -7.83 27.15 9.89
CA LEU A 1145 -6.65 27.31 10.75
C LEU A 1145 -6.63 26.39 11.98
N LYS A 1146 -7.78 25.84 12.40
CA LYS A 1146 -7.86 24.97 13.59
C LYS A 1146 -7.70 23.47 13.31
N GLN A 1147 -7.68 23.03 12.05
CA GLN A 1147 -7.48 21.60 11.68
C GLN A 1147 -6.01 21.24 11.39
N GLY A 1148 -5.04 21.94 11.99
CA GLY A 1148 -3.62 21.57 11.90
C GLY A 1148 -2.92 21.93 10.58
N SER A 1149 -3.53 22.75 9.71
CA SER A 1149 -2.85 23.25 8.51
C SER A 1149 -1.86 24.36 8.88
N GLU A 1150 -0.64 24.00 9.29
CA GLU A 1150 0.43 24.95 9.68
C GLU A 1150 0.96 25.81 8.52
N LYS A 1151 0.49 25.58 7.28
CA LYS A 1151 0.73 26.44 6.12
C LYS A 1151 -0.16 27.68 6.14
N ASN A 1152 0.39 28.78 6.65
CA ASN A 1152 -0.16 30.14 6.49
C ASN A 1152 0.05 30.71 5.07
N GLU A 1153 -0.05 29.85 4.05
CA GLU A 1153 0.08 30.20 2.63
C GLU A 1153 -1.15 30.98 2.14
N ARG A 1154 -0.92 31.93 1.23
CA ARG A 1154 -1.99 32.64 0.52
C ARG A 1154 -2.68 31.69 -0.47
N VAL A 1155 -3.83 31.16 -0.09
CA VAL A 1155 -4.66 30.31 -0.97
C VAL A 1155 -5.03 31.08 -2.23
N LYS A 1156 -4.75 30.49 -3.39
CA LYS A 1156 -5.07 31.05 -4.71
C LYS A 1156 -6.61 31.20 -4.85
N PRO A 1157 -7.14 32.36 -5.27
CA PRO A 1157 -8.56 32.55 -5.54
C PRO A 1157 -9.11 31.57 -6.59
N ALA A 1158 -10.29 31.01 -6.36
CA ALA A 1158 -10.97 30.13 -7.32
C ALA A 1158 -11.31 30.86 -8.63
N SER A 1159 -10.83 30.34 -9.78
CA SER A 1159 -11.25 30.78 -11.11
C SER A 1159 -12.70 30.36 -11.42
N ILE A 1160 -13.36 30.97 -12.41
CA ILE A 1160 -14.76 30.66 -12.76
C ILE A 1160 -14.98 29.17 -13.05
N GLN A 1161 -14.06 28.54 -13.80
CA GLN A 1161 -14.11 27.09 -14.06
C GLN A 1161 -14.00 26.28 -12.77
N ARG A 1162 -13.13 26.71 -11.84
CA ARG A 1162 -12.92 26.07 -10.54
C ARG A 1162 -14.11 26.26 -9.59
N GLN A 1163 -14.79 27.41 -9.64
CA GLN A 1163 -16.03 27.66 -8.92
C GLN A 1163 -17.10 26.64 -9.35
N LYS A 1164 -17.25 26.43 -10.67
CA LYS A 1164 -18.13 25.40 -11.23
C LYS A 1164 -17.73 23.99 -10.82
N GLU A 1165 -16.44 23.62 -10.87
CA GLU A 1165 -15.96 22.32 -10.35
C GLU A 1165 -16.33 22.08 -8.87
N ILE A 1166 -16.15 23.10 -8.03
CA ILE A 1166 -16.44 23.02 -6.59
C ILE A 1166 -17.94 22.86 -6.35
N PHE A 1167 -18.80 23.63 -7.04
CA PHE A 1167 -20.25 23.56 -6.87
C PHE A 1167 -20.90 22.34 -7.55
N CYS A 1168 -20.29 21.80 -8.62
CA CYS A 1168 -20.74 20.58 -9.29
C CYS A 1168 -20.33 19.28 -8.58
N LYS A 1169 -19.46 19.32 -7.55
CA LYS A 1169 -19.11 18.14 -6.73
C LYS A 1169 -20.13 17.81 -5.62
N VAL A 1170 -21.28 18.47 -5.61
CA VAL A 1170 -22.41 18.11 -4.73
C VAL A 1170 -23.27 17.04 -5.43
N PRO A 1171 -23.52 15.86 -4.82
CA PRO A 1171 -24.45 14.88 -5.37
C PRO A 1171 -25.85 15.48 -5.53
N THR A 1172 -26.51 15.20 -6.67
CA THR A 1172 -27.93 15.54 -6.85
C THR A 1172 -28.76 14.76 -5.83
N ILE A 1173 -29.13 15.41 -4.72
CA ILE A 1173 -30.08 14.85 -3.76
C ILE A 1173 -31.45 14.80 -4.45
N THR A 1174 -31.78 13.63 -5.01
CA THR A 1174 -33.13 13.26 -5.39
C THR A 1174 -34.02 13.45 -4.17
N THR A 1175 -34.98 14.38 -4.22
CA THR A 1175 -35.79 14.78 -3.07
C THR A 1175 -36.93 13.79 -2.79
N SER A 1176 -36.58 12.52 -2.55
CA SER A 1176 -37.42 11.61 -1.80
C SER A 1176 -37.53 12.10 -0.36
N LEU A 1177 -38.66 12.74 -0.03
CA LEU A 1177 -38.97 13.20 1.32
C LEU A 1177 -38.97 12.03 2.31
N PRO A 1178 -38.15 12.05 3.38
CA PRO A 1178 -38.33 11.15 4.50
C PRO A 1178 -39.62 11.53 5.24
N GLU A 1179 -40.54 10.59 5.42
CA GLU A 1179 -41.77 10.81 6.19
C GLU A 1179 -41.46 11.01 7.69
N ARG A 1180 -41.16 12.25 8.09
CA ARG A 1180 -41.19 12.61 9.52
C ARG A 1180 -42.63 12.77 9.98
N SER A 1181 -43.10 11.78 10.73
CA SER A 1181 -44.44 11.73 11.32
C SER A 1181 -44.63 12.74 12.46
N THR A 1182 -44.74 14.04 12.14
CA THR A 1182 -45.18 15.06 13.09
C THR A 1182 -46.69 14.96 13.34
N LYS A 1183 -47.11 14.00 14.18
CA LYS A 1183 -48.46 13.96 14.76
C LYS A 1183 -48.66 15.14 15.71
N ALA A 1184 -49.13 16.27 15.18
CA ALA A 1184 -49.73 17.32 16.00
C ALA A 1184 -51.06 16.82 16.61
N LEU A 1185 -51.40 17.28 17.82
CA LEU A 1185 -52.67 16.94 18.47
C LEU A 1185 -53.85 17.63 17.76
N THR A 1186 -54.88 16.87 17.39
CA THR A 1186 -56.29 17.35 17.41
C THR A 1186 -57.23 16.17 17.69
N ILE A 1187 -58.37 16.45 18.34
CA ILE A 1187 -59.26 15.53 19.08
C ILE A 1187 -60.71 15.88 18.68
N TYR A 1188 -61.69 14.98 18.52
CA TYR A 1188 -61.88 13.61 19.05
C TYR A 1188 -62.65 12.70 18.04
N THR A 1189 -63.37 11.69 18.56
CA THR A 1189 -64.44 10.86 17.95
C THR A 1189 -64.03 9.68 17.06
N SER A 1190 -64.65 8.49 17.18
CA SER A 1190 -65.49 7.94 18.28
C SER A 1190 -65.74 6.43 18.15
N HIS A 1191 -65.60 5.70 19.27
CA HIS A 1191 -66.04 4.30 19.53
C HIS A 1191 -65.37 3.19 18.66
N GLY A 1192 -65.08 1.99 19.17
CA GLY A 1192 -65.07 1.50 20.56
C GLY A 1192 -65.44 0.01 20.66
N ASP A 1193 -64.76 -0.76 21.52
CA ASP A 1193 -65.35 -1.82 22.38
C ASP A 1193 -64.28 -2.54 23.25
N SER A 1194 -64.71 -2.94 24.46
CA SER A 1194 -64.27 -4.02 25.40
C SER A 1194 -62.78 -4.40 25.62
N ALA A 1195 -62.36 -4.97 26.76
CA ALA A 1195 -62.85 -4.97 28.17
C ALA A 1195 -61.76 -5.59 29.09
N ASP A 1196 -62.01 -5.61 30.40
CA ASP A 1196 -61.32 -6.37 31.47
C ASP A 1196 -59.86 -5.96 31.85
N SER A 1197 -59.46 -5.86 33.14
CA SER A 1197 -60.22 -6.01 34.40
C SER A 1197 -59.55 -5.36 35.63
N TYR A 1198 -60.38 -4.74 36.49
CA TYR A 1198 -60.26 -4.54 37.96
C TYR A 1198 -59.49 -3.33 38.59
N ASP A 1199 -60.04 -2.96 39.77
CA ASP A 1199 -59.83 -1.82 40.70
C ASP A 1199 -58.87 -2.27 41.87
N PRO A 1200 -58.42 -1.48 42.91
CA PRO A 1200 -59.14 -0.33 43.48
C PRO A 1200 -58.41 0.88 44.14
N LEU A 1201 -59.27 1.84 44.54
CA LEU A 1201 -59.09 3.02 45.43
C LEU A 1201 -58.49 4.30 44.77
N ARG A 1202 -59.22 5.43 44.64
CA ARG A 1202 -59.75 6.40 45.65
C ARG A 1202 -58.66 7.08 46.51
N THR A 1203 -58.63 8.39 46.77
CA THR A 1203 -59.41 9.62 46.39
C THR A 1203 -58.56 10.85 46.80
N SER A 1204 -58.79 12.14 46.49
CA SER A 1204 -59.77 12.97 45.72
C SER A 1204 -59.03 14.32 45.40
N TYR A 1205 -59.48 15.32 44.64
CA TYR A 1205 -60.78 15.90 44.22
C TYR A 1205 -60.72 16.23 42.70
N LEU A 1206 -61.76 16.54 41.91
CA LEU A 1206 -62.95 17.43 41.99
C LEU A 1206 -62.60 18.95 41.99
N ASN A 1207 -63.21 19.82 41.15
CA ASN A 1207 -64.41 19.66 40.31
C ASN A 1207 -64.43 20.53 39.01
N THR A 1208 -65.53 20.48 38.22
CA THR A 1208 -65.58 20.92 36.79
C THR A 1208 -66.49 22.17 36.45
N PRO A 1209 -67.34 22.28 35.38
CA PRO A 1209 -67.14 23.26 34.29
C PRO A 1209 -68.40 24.10 33.85
N ARG A 1210 -68.44 24.59 32.57
CA ARG A 1210 -69.56 25.24 31.78
C ARG A 1210 -69.81 26.75 32.08
N GLU A 1211 -70.43 27.62 31.23
CA GLU A 1211 -70.98 27.66 29.84
C GLU A 1211 -71.18 29.16 29.41
N SER A 1212 -71.61 29.66 28.22
CA SER A 1212 -71.97 29.20 26.86
C SER A 1212 -72.09 30.41 25.88
N ARG A 1213 -72.36 30.19 24.56
CA ARG A 1213 -72.92 31.16 23.55
C ARG A 1213 -71.92 32.26 23.07
N ARG A 1214 -72.04 32.99 21.93
CA ARG A 1214 -72.98 33.13 20.76
C ARG A 1214 -72.21 33.87 19.60
N PHE A 1215 -72.69 34.26 18.39
CA PHE A 1215 -73.98 34.24 17.66
C PHE A 1215 -73.81 34.45 16.11
N MET A 1216 -74.91 34.33 15.36
CA MET A 1216 -75.25 34.93 14.03
C MET A 1216 -74.62 34.45 12.69
N SER A 1217 -75.43 34.65 11.64
CA SER A 1217 -75.40 34.08 10.26
C SER A 1217 -75.27 35.23 9.21
N PRO A 1218 -75.41 35.08 7.85
CA PRO A 1218 -76.18 34.09 7.07
C PRO A 1218 -75.55 33.51 5.77
N ALA A 1219 -76.33 32.66 5.07
CA ALA A 1219 -76.12 32.11 3.72
C ALA A 1219 -76.47 33.17 2.60
N ASN A 1220 -76.65 32.92 1.29
CA ASN A 1220 -77.09 31.80 0.41
C ASN A 1220 -76.76 32.20 -1.07
N SER A 1221 -76.87 31.43 -2.18
CA SER A 1221 -76.96 29.98 -2.50
C SER A 1221 -77.05 29.74 -4.04
N THR A 1222 -76.43 28.65 -4.55
CA THR A 1222 -76.86 27.75 -5.69
C THR A 1222 -77.51 28.27 -7.00
N VAL A 1223 -77.16 27.69 -8.17
CA VAL A 1223 -78.05 26.90 -9.09
C VAL A 1223 -77.49 26.72 -10.54
N SER A 1224 -77.41 25.46 -11.01
CA SER A 1224 -77.42 24.96 -12.43
C SER A 1224 -76.33 25.39 -13.44
N SER A 1225 -76.32 24.87 -14.69
CA SER A 1225 -75.98 23.49 -15.10
C SER A 1225 -75.62 23.35 -16.61
N ARG A 1226 -74.82 22.31 -16.94
CA ARG A 1226 -74.43 21.77 -18.27
C ARG A 1226 -73.47 22.57 -19.19
N PRO A 1227 -72.54 21.88 -19.90
CA PRO A 1227 -71.67 22.43 -20.97
C PRO A 1227 -72.26 22.13 -22.38
N PRO A 1228 -71.60 22.51 -23.52
CA PRO A 1228 -70.49 21.72 -24.10
C PRO A 1228 -69.37 22.57 -24.79
N TRP A 1229 -68.37 21.86 -25.37
CA TRP A 1229 -67.44 22.24 -26.46
C TRP A 1229 -66.49 23.45 -26.31
N ALA A 1230 -65.45 23.64 -27.15
CA ALA A 1230 -64.38 22.72 -27.62
C ALA A 1230 -63.29 23.55 -28.35
N ASN A 1231 -62.01 23.22 -28.13
CA ASN A 1231 -60.81 23.82 -28.75
C ASN A 1231 -60.60 25.33 -28.43
N THR A 1232 -59.37 25.87 -28.43
CA THR A 1232 -58.06 25.30 -28.76
C THR A 1232 -57.03 25.77 -27.74
#